data_AF-A0A8H7IBQ4-F1
#
_entry.id   AF-A0A8H7IBQ4-F1
#
_cell.length_a   1.000
_cell.length_b   1.000
_cell.length_c   1.000
_cell.angle_alpha   90.00
_cell.angle_beta   90.00
_cell.angle_gamma   90.00
#
_symmetry.space_group_name_H-M   'P 1'
#
loop_
_entity.id
_entity.type
_entity.pdbx_description
1 polymer ?
#
loop_
_entity_poly.entity_id
_entity_poly.type
_entity_poly.pdbx_seq_one_letter_code
_entity_poly.pdbx_strand_id
1 'polypeptide(L)'
;MSKLDFTGHTVVVTGAGGGLGRTYSLAFAARGANVVVNDVSKENAERVVAEIKKAGGKAVSNTSSVTDGAAVIKTALDTFGGVTILINNAGILRDKSFKNMSDQASNMGQANYAAAKMGLVAFTRTLAFEGAKYGIKASCIAPMAASKMTETIMPPEMLAGLKPEFVAPLVLALTHPSGPEASGKTFEVGAGYVAEIRWERSQGHIFRADATFTPSAVRHAFSSITDFESRKPDHPNSMGDRDMVKTLEAAKNAGPNDQGDVKVEYKGQTVIITGAGAGLGRAYALMFGKLGANVVVNDVSEAAAKKVADEVTKAGPGKAVTVVCSAEDGEAIVKGAIDADKSFTAMSEKEWMDVLAVHLRGTYKCAKAVWPVFQKQKYGRIVTTASGVGIYGNFGQANYSTAKAAIIGLTRTLAIEGSRYGILSNCIAPSAGTAMTATIWPEEMVKAFSPDYVAPLVGYLASKDNEATTGALFEVTGGWAAQTRWQRAGGHGFPQNKELTPEAILSKWKVITNFDDGRATYPTSTQEAIQQIVENFSNKTSESASAEGEDPAVIVEAKNEKREPVEFEYTERDVILYNLGIGATEKELQWTFESSENFQALPTFGVIPQFGASSAMSYDFIPNFNPAKLLHGEQYLAIKGPIPTSGTSPWCRNCRQYPPKRAPDAVVEEKTDEKQAALYRLSGDLNPLHIEPEFAAAGGFPKPILHGLCFLGFSGKHILKTFGPWKDIKVRFAGSVYPGETLVTEMWKEGNKVIFTTKTKERGAIVLSAAAATLVEQGAGKAKL
;
A
#
# COMPACT_ATOMS: atom_id res chain seq x y z
N MET A 1 9.65 -32.26 0.02
CA MET A 1 9.30 -31.96 -1.39
C MET A 1 10.53 -32.26 -2.24
N SER A 2 10.38 -32.79 -3.46
CA SER A 2 11.50 -33.00 -4.38
C SER A 2 12.04 -31.66 -4.91
N LYS A 3 13.28 -31.64 -5.39
CA LYS A 3 13.87 -30.47 -6.06
C LYS A 3 13.18 -30.24 -7.40
N LEU A 4 12.73 -29.01 -7.68
CA LEU A 4 12.11 -28.66 -8.97
C LEU A 4 13.10 -28.83 -10.13
N ASP A 5 12.77 -29.71 -11.06
CA ASP A 5 13.53 -30.01 -12.28
C ASP A 5 12.86 -29.34 -13.50
N PHE A 6 13.66 -28.69 -14.33
CA PHE A 6 13.25 -28.04 -15.59
C PHE A 6 13.84 -28.76 -16.82
N THR A 7 14.39 -29.97 -16.65
CA THR A 7 14.87 -30.81 -17.76
C THR A 7 13.80 -30.97 -18.85
N GLY A 8 14.16 -30.62 -20.08
CA GLY A 8 13.25 -30.65 -21.24
C GLY A 8 12.46 -29.37 -21.48
N HIS A 9 12.45 -28.40 -20.54
CA HIS A 9 11.85 -27.09 -20.77
C HIS A 9 12.84 -26.10 -21.38
N THR A 10 12.33 -25.25 -22.28
CA THR A 10 13.09 -24.14 -22.88
C THR A 10 12.60 -22.82 -22.33
N VAL A 11 13.53 -22.03 -21.79
CA VAL A 11 13.29 -20.75 -21.14
C VAL A 11 13.93 -19.63 -21.95
N VAL A 12 13.14 -18.60 -22.30
CA VAL A 12 13.64 -17.38 -22.93
C VAL A 12 13.71 -16.29 -21.87
N VAL A 13 14.91 -15.73 -21.62
CA VAL A 13 15.09 -14.63 -20.67
C VAL A 13 15.58 -13.39 -21.41
N THR A 14 14.83 -12.30 -21.30
CA THR A 14 15.11 -11.03 -21.98
C THR A 14 15.91 -10.08 -21.09
N GLY A 15 16.89 -9.36 -21.63
CA GLY A 15 17.81 -8.53 -20.84
C GLY A 15 18.66 -9.35 -19.85
N ALA A 16 19.19 -10.47 -20.34
CA ALA A 16 19.78 -11.54 -19.54
C ALA A 16 21.31 -11.46 -19.38
N GLY A 17 21.97 -10.46 -19.96
CA GLY A 17 23.43 -10.30 -19.90
C GLY A 17 23.97 -9.86 -18.54
N GLY A 18 23.11 -9.44 -17.61
CA GLY A 18 23.46 -9.01 -16.27
C GLY A 18 22.26 -8.97 -15.32
N GLY A 19 22.52 -8.57 -14.07
CA GLY A 19 21.49 -8.38 -13.04
C GLY A 19 20.55 -9.57 -12.84
N LEU A 20 19.27 -9.26 -12.59
CA LEU A 20 18.19 -10.23 -12.41
C LEU A 20 18.12 -11.26 -13.55
N GLY A 21 18.19 -10.81 -14.81
CA GLY A 21 18.10 -11.67 -15.99
C GLY A 21 19.23 -12.72 -16.08
N ARG A 22 20.46 -12.34 -15.70
CA ARG A 22 21.57 -13.28 -15.57
C ARG A 22 21.31 -14.31 -14.46
N THR A 23 20.91 -13.87 -13.27
CA THR A 23 20.66 -14.78 -12.14
C THR A 23 19.49 -15.74 -12.43
N TYR A 24 18.41 -15.28 -13.11
CA TYR A 24 17.35 -16.18 -13.59
C TYR A 24 17.90 -17.23 -14.57
N SER A 25 18.68 -16.80 -15.56
CA SER A 25 19.27 -17.69 -16.58
C SER A 25 20.14 -18.79 -15.97
N LEU A 26 20.96 -18.43 -14.98
CA LEU A 26 21.78 -19.38 -14.21
C LEU A 26 20.91 -20.31 -13.36
N ALA A 27 19.88 -19.80 -12.67
CA ALA A 27 19.01 -20.59 -11.80
C ALA A 27 18.18 -21.64 -12.57
N PHE A 28 17.66 -21.31 -13.75
CA PHE A 28 16.98 -22.26 -14.64
C PHE A 28 17.96 -23.30 -15.20
N ALA A 29 19.13 -22.88 -15.69
CA ALA A 29 20.12 -23.80 -16.25
C ALA A 29 20.69 -24.79 -15.21
N ALA A 30 20.91 -24.34 -13.96
CA ALA A 30 21.31 -25.18 -12.83
C ALA A 30 20.24 -26.20 -12.38
N ARG A 31 19.09 -26.21 -13.07
CA ARG A 31 17.97 -27.15 -12.89
C ARG A 31 17.55 -27.78 -14.23
N GLY A 32 18.46 -27.90 -15.19
CA GLY A 32 18.27 -28.70 -16.40
C GLY A 32 17.59 -28.02 -17.60
N ALA A 33 17.14 -26.77 -17.46
CA ALA A 33 16.50 -26.04 -18.55
C ALA A 33 17.46 -25.74 -19.73
N ASN A 34 16.91 -25.70 -20.94
CA ASN A 34 17.56 -25.03 -22.07
C ASN A 34 17.29 -23.52 -21.96
N VAL A 35 18.32 -22.67 -22.03
CA VAL A 35 18.15 -21.21 -21.82
C VAL A 35 18.55 -20.40 -23.06
N VAL A 36 17.64 -19.55 -23.54
CA VAL A 36 17.96 -18.46 -24.48
C VAL A 36 18.24 -17.20 -23.70
N VAL A 37 19.50 -16.77 -23.74
CA VAL A 37 20.00 -15.55 -23.10
C VAL A 37 19.90 -14.41 -24.11
N ASN A 38 18.82 -13.63 -24.07
CA ASN A 38 18.67 -12.43 -24.90
C ASN A 38 19.29 -11.21 -24.22
N ASP A 39 20.24 -10.55 -24.87
CA ASP A 39 20.73 -9.22 -24.49
C ASP A 39 21.26 -8.48 -25.71
N VAL A 40 21.01 -7.17 -25.82
CA VAL A 40 21.51 -6.36 -26.94
C VAL A 40 23.04 -6.22 -26.93
N SER A 41 23.69 -6.43 -25.78
CA SER A 41 25.14 -6.60 -25.73
C SER A 41 25.51 -8.06 -25.97
N LYS A 42 26.05 -8.33 -27.16
CA LYS A 42 26.57 -9.64 -27.56
C LYS A 42 27.55 -10.21 -26.52
N GLU A 43 28.51 -9.41 -26.07
CA GLU A 43 29.50 -9.80 -25.07
C GLU A 43 28.85 -10.23 -23.74
N ASN A 44 27.86 -9.47 -23.27
CA ASN A 44 27.16 -9.81 -22.03
C ASN A 44 26.33 -11.11 -22.17
N ALA A 45 25.65 -11.31 -23.30
CA ALA A 45 24.89 -12.54 -23.57
C ALA A 45 25.83 -13.77 -23.68
N GLU A 46 26.91 -13.65 -24.46
CA GLU A 46 27.88 -14.74 -24.67
C GLU A 46 28.63 -15.09 -23.39
N ARG A 47 28.96 -14.12 -22.53
CA ARG A 47 29.52 -14.37 -21.19
C ARG A 47 28.59 -15.26 -20.35
N VAL A 48 27.31 -14.93 -20.25
CA VAL A 48 26.34 -15.71 -19.45
C VAL A 48 26.11 -17.10 -20.06
N VAL A 49 26.11 -17.23 -21.39
CA VAL A 49 26.07 -18.54 -22.07
C VAL A 49 27.32 -19.38 -21.78
N ALA A 50 28.50 -18.76 -21.74
CA ALA A 50 29.74 -19.44 -21.38
C ALA A 50 29.78 -19.87 -19.91
N GLU A 51 29.26 -19.04 -18.99
CA GLU A 51 29.05 -19.42 -17.58
C GLU A 51 28.15 -20.66 -17.45
N ILE A 52 26.98 -20.64 -18.13
CA ILE A 52 26.03 -21.76 -18.14
C ILE A 52 26.67 -23.05 -18.68
N LYS A 53 27.36 -22.96 -19.83
CA LYS A 53 28.04 -24.12 -20.44
C LYS A 53 29.18 -24.65 -19.59
N LYS A 54 29.93 -23.78 -18.91
CA LYS A 54 30.98 -24.18 -17.94
C LYS A 54 30.41 -24.91 -16.73
N ALA A 55 29.16 -24.60 -16.33
CA ALA A 55 28.42 -25.32 -15.30
C ALA A 55 27.69 -26.58 -15.81
N GLY A 56 27.89 -26.98 -17.07
CA GLY A 56 27.25 -28.16 -17.69
C GLY A 56 25.83 -27.93 -18.21
N GLY A 57 25.29 -26.71 -18.11
CA GLY A 57 23.96 -26.36 -18.59
C GLY A 57 23.90 -26.06 -20.10
N LYS A 58 22.68 -26.01 -20.65
CA LYS A 58 22.43 -25.76 -22.08
C LYS A 58 21.96 -24.33 -22.31
N ALA A 59 22.71 -23.54 -23.07
CA ALA A 59 22.30 -22.18 -23.43
C ALA A 59 22.77 -21.71 -24.81
N VAL A 60 22.06 -20.72 -25.35
CA VAL A 60 22.39 -19.99 -26.58
C VAL A 60 22.14 -18.49 -26.36
N SER A 61 22.94 -17.66 -27.02
CA SER A 61 22.82 -16.19 -26.99
C SER A 61 21.88 -15.72 -28.10
N ASN A 62 21.10 -14.69 -27.81
CA ASN A 62 20.35 -13.91 -28.80
C ASN A 62 20.67 -12.42 -28.61
N THR A 63 20.86 -11.69 -29.71
CA THR A 63 21.21 -10.25 -29.70
C THR A 63 20.16 -9.37 -30.36
N SER A 64 18.98 -9.92 -30.62
CA SER A 64 17.83 -9.18 -31.15
C SER A 64 17.34 -8.14 -30.14
N SER A 65 16.87 -7.00 -30.63
CA SER A 65 16.09 -6.07 -29.80
C SER A 65 14.83 -6.76 -29.31
N VAL A 66 14.43 -6.51 -28.07
CA VAL A 66 13.14 -7.01 -27.53
C VAL A 66 11.91 -6.36 -28.19
N THR A 67 12.11 -5.34 -29.03
CA THR A 67 11.08 -4.83 -29.95
C THR A 67 10.82 -5.78 -31.12
N ASP A 68 11.78 -6.65 -31.47
CA ASP A 68 11.62 -7.76 -32.43
C ASP A 68 11.47 -9.08 -31.64
N GLY A 69 10.29 -9.24 -31.03
CA GLY A 69 9.96 -10.45 -30.29
C GLY A 69 9.98 -11.71 -31.16
N ALA A 70 9.75 -11.58 -32.47
CA ALA A 70 9.79 -12.69 -33.40
C ALA A 70 11.21 -13.26 -33.54
N ALA A 71 12.24 -12.42 -33.74
CA ALA A 71 13.62 -12.89 -33.82
C ALA A 71 14.16 -13.43 -32.48
N VAL A 72 13.72 -12.86 -31.35
CA VAL A 72 14.02 -13.40 -30.01
C VAL A 72 13.48 -14.83 -29.85
N ILE A 73 12.19 -15.05 -30.15
CA ILE A 73 11.56 -16.37 -30.03
C ILE A 73 12.09 -17.36 -31.07
N LYS A 74 12.35 -16.91 -32.31
CA LYS A 74 12.89 -17.77 -33.38
C LYS A 74 14.18 -18.49 -32.95
N THR A 75 15.06 -17.82 -32.20
CA THR A 75 16.30 -18.43 -31.70
C THR A 75 16.04 -19.66 -30.81
N ALA A 76 14.96 -19.65 -30.02
CA ALA A 76 14.56 -20.79 -29.19
C ALA A 76 14.01 -21.95 -30.04
N LEU A 77 13.19 -21.63 -31.05
CA LEU A 77 12.64 -22.61 -31.98
C LEU A 77 13.75 -23.29 -32.80
N ASP A 78 14.65 -22.50 -33.38
CA ASP A 78 15.79 -22.97 -34.18
C ASP A 78 16.75 -23.86 -33.38
N THR A 79 17.03 -23.51 -32.12
CA THR A 79 18.07 -24.17 -31.31
C THR A 79 17.54 -25.33 -30.47
N PHE A 80 16.31 -25.23 -29.96
CA PHE A 80 15.74 -26.15 -28.97
C PHE A 80 14.34 -26.68 -29.34
N GLY A 81 13.83 -26.38 -30.53
CA GLY A 81 12.56 -26.92 -31.06
C GLY A 81 11.28 -26.35 -30.43
N GLY A 82 11.37 -25.43 -29.47
CA GLY A 82 10.20 -24.91 -28.76
C GLY A 82 10.52 -23.93 -27.65
N VAL A 83 9.48 -23.34 -27.05
CA VAL A 83 9.53 -22.50 -25.84
C VAL A 83 8.50 -23.01 -24.85
N THR A 84 8.87 -23.08 -23.57
CA THR A 84 7.93 -23.36 -22.46
C THR A 84 7.68 -22.11 -21.62
N ILE A 85 8.74 -21.33 -21.33
CA ILE A 85 8.68 -20.22 -20.37
C ILE A 85 9.30 -18.96 -21.02
N LEU A 86 8.62 -17.83 -20.88
CA LEU A 86 9.12 -16.51 -21.29
C LEU A 86 9.23 -15.59 -20.07
N ILE A 87 10.45 -15.13 -19.79
CA ILE A 87 10.74 -14.17 -18.73
C ILE A 87 10.93 -12.77 -19.35
N ASN A 88 9.88 -11.95 -19.27
CA ASN A 88 9.85 -10.55 -19.69
C ASN A 88 10.56 -9.65 -18.65
N ASN A 89 11.88 -9.79 -18.56
CA ASN A 89 12.75 -9.08 -17.61
C ASN A 89 13.37 -7.80 -18.20
N ALA A 90 13.54 -7.70 -19.53
CA ALA A 90 14.19 -6.56 -20.17
C ALA A 90 13.56 -5.21 -19.78
N GLY A 91 14.41 -4.20 -19.59
CA GLY A 91 13.97 -2.87 -19.22
C GLY A 91 15.10 -1.85 -19.36
N ILE A 92 14.70 -0.59 -19.46
CA ILE A 92 15.58 0.56 -19.49
C ILE A 92 15.06 1.60 -18.49
N LEU A 93 15.96 2.22 -17.74
CA LEU A 93 15.65 3.34 -16.85
C LEU A 93 16.60 4.49 -17.15
N ARG A 94 16.06 5.71 -17.17
CA ARG A 94 16.79 6.97 -17.20
C ARG A 94 16.01 7.93 -16.31
N ASP A 95 16.64 8.47 -15.27
CA ASP A 95 15.94 9.24 -14.24
C ASP A 95 15.81 10.72 -14.62
N LYS A 96 14.57 11.17 -14.79
CA LYS A 96 14.17 12.59 -14.90
C LYS A 96 12.79 12.80 -14.28
N SER A 97 12.60 14.02 -13.78
CA SER A 97 11.30 14.56 -13.40
C SER A 97 10.43 14.84 -14.63
N PHE A 98 9.11 14.79 -14.45
CA PHE A 98 8.10 14.88 -15.50
C PHE A 98 8.29 16.08 -16.45
N LYS A 99 8.62 17.25 -15.89
CA LYS A 99 8.90 18.48 -16.65
C LYS A 99 10.02 18.33 -17.70
N ASN A 100 11.00 17.47 -17.45
CA ASN A 100 12.25 17.38 -18.22
C ASN A 100 12.29 16.20 -19.20
N MET A 101 11.20 15.44 -19.32
CA MET A 101 11.06 14.31 -20.25
C MET A 101 10.75 14.76 -21.69
N SER A 102 11.07 13.94 -22.69
CA SER A 102 10.67 14.17 -24.10
C SER A 102 10.21 12.89 -24.79
N ASP A 103 9.55 13.04 -25.93
CA ASP A 103 9.11 11.93 -26.79
C ASP A 103 10.22 10.96 -27.24
N GLN A 104 11.48 11.39 -27.32
CA GLN A 104 12.58 10.48 -27.67
C GLN A 104 12.78 9.38 -26.61
N ALA A 105 12.86 8.11 -27.06
CA ALA A 105 13.14 6.95 -26.19
C ALA A 105 14.49 7.05 -25.42
N SER A 106 15.40 7.92 -25.88
CA SER A 106 16.64 8.29 -25.19
C SER A 106 16.43 9.06 -23.87
N ASN A 107 15.21 9.58 -23.61
CA ASN A 107 14.94 10.61 -22.61
C ASN A 107 13.72 10.30 -21.71
N MET A 108 13.75 9.11 -21.09
CA MET A 108 12.74 8.64 -20.15
C MET A 108 12.81 9.33 -18.77
N GLY A 109 11.85 9.02 -17.90
CA GLY A 109 11.78 9.43 -16.51
C GLY A 109 10.98 8.43 -15.66
N GLN A 110 10.64 8.80 -14.42
CA GLN A 110 9.89 7.89 -13.53
C GLN A 110 8.42 7.72 -13.94
N ALA A 111 7.80 8.74 -14.56
CA ALA A 111 6.39 8.69 -14.95
C ALA A 111 6.08 7.65 -16.05
N ASN A 112 6.92 7.54 -17.08
CA ASN A 112 6.71 6.53 -18.12
C ASN A 112 7.21 5.14 -17.68
N TYR A 113 8.20 5.05 -16.77
CA TYR A 113 8.57 3.78 -16.14
C TYR A 113 7.43 3.20 -15.29
N ALA A 114 6.83 4.02 -14.40
CA ALA A 114 5.68 3.61 -13.59
C ALA A 114 4.47 3.22 -14.45
N ALA A 115 4.19 3.97 -15.51
CA ALA A 115 3.17 3.63 -16.49
C ALA A 115 3.42 2.27 -17.16
N ALA A 116 4.62 2.05 -17.72
CA ALA A 116 4.96 0.79 -18.38
C ALA A 116 4.87 -0.42 -17.43
N LYS A 117 5.36 -0.30 -16.19
CA LYS A 117 5.31 -1.39 -15.21
C LYS A 117 3.88 -1.67 -14.73
N MET A 118 3.02 -0.67 -14.54
CA MET A 118 1.59 -0.90 -14.27
C MET A 118 0.86 -1.51 -15.48
N GLY A 119 1.23 -1.13 -16.70
CA GLY A 119 0.71 -1.74 -17.94
C GLY A 119 0.98 -3.24 -18.03
N LEU A 120 2.15 -3.70 -17.56
CA LEU A 120 2.53 -5.11 -17.53
C LEU A 120 1.70 -5.94 -16.52
N VAL A 121 1.22 -5.36 -15.41
CA VAL A 121 0.34 -6.06 -14.46
C VAL A 121 -0.97 -6.47 -15.13
N ALA A 122 -1.59 -5.56 -15.88
CA ALA A 122 -2.85 -5.82 -16.57
C ALA A 122 -2.68 -6.62 -17.87
N PHE A 123 -1.52 -6.48 -18.54
CA PHE A 123 -1.10 -7.37 -19.63
C PHE A 123 -1.05 -8.82 -19.14
N THR A 124 -0.36 -9.05 -18.01
CA THR A 124 -0.23 -10.37 -17.37
C THR A 124 -1.60 -10.98 -17.05
N ARG A 125 -2.52 -10.18 -16.48
CA ARG A 125 -3.88 -10.66 -16.18
C ARG A 125 -4.69 -10.98 -17.43
N THR A 126 -4.56 -10.19 -18.49
CA THR A 126 -5.22 -10.52 -19.76
C THR A 126 -4.66 -11.80 -20.36
N LEU A 127 -3.33 -11.98 -20.37
CA LEU A 127 -2.70 -13.25 -20.77
C LEU A 127 -3.14 -14.44 -19.91
N ALA A 128 -3.36 -14.25 -18.61
CA ALA A 128 -3.87 -15.30 -17.73
C ALA A 128 -5.30 -15.75 -18.09
N PHE A 129 -6.19 -14.80 -18.44
CA PHE A 129 -7.54 -15.13 -18.91
C PHE A 129 -7.56 -15.75 -20.30
N GLU A 130 -6.78 -15.21 -21.26
CA GLU A 130 -6.74 -15.76 -22.63
C GLU A 130 -6.04 -17.12 -22.69
N GLY A 131 -4.99 -17.30 -21.87
CA GLY A 131 -4.15 -18.48 -21.80
C GLY A 131 -4.75 -19.67 -21.06
N ALA A 132 -5.71 -19.47 -20.16
CA ALA A 132 -6.27 -20.51 -19.29
C ALA A 132 -6.76 -21.75 -20.06
N LYS A 133 -7.52 -21.56 -21.16
CA LYS A 133 -8.02 -22.63 -22.04
C LYS A 133 -6.92 -23.36 -22.83
N TYR A 134 -5.70 -22.85 -22.84
CA TYR A 134 -4.52 -23.43 -23.49
C TYR A 134 -3.48 -23.97 -22.48
N GLY A 135 -3.79 -23.94 -21.18
CA GLY A 135 -2.84 -24.27 -20.11
C GLY A 135 -1.74 -23.23 -19.88
N ILE A 136 -1.80 -22.08 -20.56
CA ILE A 136 -0.82 -20.99 -20.43
C ILE A 136 -1.15 -20.18 -19.18
N LYS A 137 -0.18 -20.07 -18.26
CA LYS A 137 -0.27 -19.26 -17.04
C LYS A 137 0.59 -18.01 -17.15
N ALA A 138 0.18 -16.92 -16.50
CA ALA A 138 0.93 -15.67 -16.46
C ALA A 138 0.86 -15.04 -15.05
N SER A 139 2.01 -14.70 -14.48
CA SER A 139 2.14 -14.10 -13.14
C SER A 139 3.10 -12.91 -13.18
N CYS A 140 2.84 -11.88 -12.39
CA CYS A 140 3.66 -10.66 -12.35
C CYS A 140 4.46 -10.60 -11.03
N ILE A 141 5.68 -10.06 -11.08
CA ILE A 141 6.45 -9.72 -9.88
C ILE A 141 6.83 -8.24 -9.88
N ALA A 142 6.88 -7.66 -8.69
CA ALA A 142 7.37 -6.32 -8.40
C ALA A 142 8.65 -6.44 -7.55
N PRO A 143 9.83 -6.70 -8.17
CA PRO A 143 11.06 -6.92 -7.43
C PRO A 143 11.70 -5.60 -6.97
N MET A 144 12.11 -5.55 -5.70
CA MET A 144 13.04 -4.55 -5.18
C MET A 144 14.47 -4.98 -5.47
N ALA A 145 15.24 -4.12 -6.14
CA ALA A 145 16.62 -4.36 -6.52
C ALA A 145 17.47 -3.10 -6.35
N ALA A 146 18.77 -3.27 -6.11
CA ALA A 146 19.70 -2.16 -5.97
C ALA A 146 19.75 -1.29 -7.24
N SER A 147 19.63 0.03 -7.04
CA SER A 147 19.55 1.06 -8.08
C SER A 147 19.89 2.44 -7.51
N LYS A 148 20.15 3.42 -8.39
CA LYS A 148 20.35 4.83 -8.03
C LYS A 148 19.19 5.45 -7.25
N MET A 149 17.97 4.92 -7.39
CA MET A 149 16.85 5.32 -6.54
C MET A 149 17.00 4.77 -5.13
N THR A 150 17.23 3.46 -4.98
CA THR A 150 17.41 2.85 -3.64
C THR A 150 18.64 3.40 -2.91
N GLU A 151 19.69 3.78 -3.64
CA GLU A 151 20.88 4.47 -3.09
C GLU A 151 20.55 5.78 -2.35
N THR A 152 19.42 6.43 -2.66
CA THR A 152 18.99 7.66 -1.97
C THR A 152 18.14 7.42 -0.71
N ILE A 153 17.75 6.17 -0.43
CA ILE A 153 16.83 5.79 0.66
C ILE A 153 17.30 4.58 1.50
N MET A 154 18.38 3.90 1.10
CA MET A 154 18.97 2.76 1.81
C MET A 154 20.50 2.93 1.88
N PRO A 155 21.13 2.66 3.04
CA PRO A 155 22.58 2.71 3.19
C PRO A 155 23.28 1.53 2.48
N PRO A 156 24.60 1.63 2.18
CA PRO A 156 25.31 0.67 1.34
C PRO A 156 25.22 -0.80 1.77
N GLU A 157 25.22 -1.06 3.07
CA GLU A 157 25.12 -2.40 3.65
C GLU A 157 23.76 -3.08 3.40
N MET A 158 22.68 -2.29 3.28
CA MET A 158 21.35 -2.81 2.92
C MET A 158 21.24 -3.03 1.41
N LEU A 159 21.85 -2.16 0.59
CA LEU A 159 21.95 -2.36 -0.87
C LEU A 159 22.71 -3.66 -1.21
N ALA A 160 23.79 -3.97 -0.48
CA ALA A 160 24.54 -5.22 -0.60
C ALA A 160 23.71 -6.47 -0.25
N GLY A 161 22.59 -6.31 0.46
CA GLY A 161 21.61 -7.36 0.74
C GLY A 161 20.49 -7.50 -0.31
N LEU A 162 20.30 -6.52 -1.22
CA LEU A 162 19.32 -6.59 -2.33
C LEU A 162 19.80 -7.51 -3.47
N LYS A 163 20.12 -8.76 -3.12
CA LYS A 163 20.69 -9.76 -4.01
C LYS A 163 19.65 -10.34 -4.97
N PRO A 164 19.90 -10.37 -6.30
CA PRO A 164 19.06 -11.06 -7.30
C PRO A 164 18.69 -12.51 -6.93
N GLU A 165 19.55 -13.18 -6.17
CA GLU A 165 19.43 -14.55 -5.70
C GLU A 165 18.25 -14.75 -4.74
N PHE A 166 17.72 -13.68 -4.13
CA PHE A 166 16.46 -13.73 -3.37
C PHE A 166 15.19 -13.54 -4.23
N VAL A 167 15.33 -13.16 -5.50
CA VAL A 167 14.20 -12.94 -6.43
C VAL A 167 14.00 -14.15 -7.34
N ALA A 168 15.08 -14.73 -7.86
CA ALA A 168 15.04 -15.89 -8.76
C ALA A 168 14.25 -17.10 -8.22
N PRO A 169 14.30 -17.46 -6.92
CA PRO A 169 13.56 -18.60 -6.37
C PRO A 169 12.04 -18.50 -6.56
N LEU A 170 11.48 -17.29 -6.44
CA LEU A 170 10.07 -17.03 -6.71
C LEU A 170 9.74 -17.18 -8.19
N VAL A 171 10.58 -16.62 -9.08
CA VAL A 171 10.38 -16.73 -10.54
C VAL A 171 10.35 -18.20 -10.99
N LEU A 172 11.25 -19.03 -10.46
CA LEU A 172 11.26 -20.47 -10.70
C LEU A 172 10.00 -21.16 -10.13
N ALA A 173 9.60 -20.86 -8.88
CA ALA A 173 8.41 -21.43 -8.29
C ALA A 173 7.12 -21.09 -9.07
N LEU A 174 7.00 -19.85 -9.57
CA LEU A 174 5.86 -19.37 -10.37
C LEU A 174 5.77 -19.96 -11.79
N THR A 175 6.87 -20.50 -12.34
CA THR A 175 6.96 -20.94 -13.74
C THR A 175 7.16 -22.44 -13.93
N HIS A 176 7.34 -23.20 -12.84
CA HIS A 176 7.41 -24.65 -12.89
C HIS A 176 6.02 -25.27 -13.12
N PRO A 177 5.86 -26.38 -13.90
CA PRO A 177 4.56 -27.03 -14.08
C PRO A 177 3.91 -27.56 -12.79
N SER A 178 4.73 -27.95 -11.80
CA SER A 178 4.30 -28.32 -10.44
C SER A 178 4.38 -27.14 -9.46
N GLY A 179 4.48 -25.91 -9.97
CA GLY A 179 4.38 -24.67 -9.22
C GLY A 179 2.97 -24.45 -8.64
N PRO A 180 2.78 -23.38 -7.86
CA PRO A 180 1.51 -23.09 -7.22
C PRO A 180 0.53 -22.46 -8.22
N GLU A 181 -0.76 -22.39 -7.86
CA GLU A 181 -1.67 -21.60 -8.70
C GLU A 181 -1.47 -20.10 -8.46
N ALA A 182 -0.99 -19.44 -9.51
CA ALA A 182 -0.54 -18.05 -9.51
C ALA A 182 -0.93 -17.28 -10.77
N SER A 183 -1.71 -17.85 -11.69
CA SER A 183 -2.14 -17.17 -12.90
C SER A 183 -2.99 -15.93 -12.57
N GLY A 184 -2.68 -14.79 -13.17
CA GLY A 184 -3.30 -13.49 -12.90
C GLY A 184 -2.86 -12.80 -11.60
N LYS A 185 -2.05 -13.46 -10.76
CA LYS A 185 -1.55 -12.90 -9.50
C LYS A 185 -0.34 -12.01 -9.68
N THR A 186 -0.11 -11.13 -8.71
CA THR A 186 1.06 -10.24 -8.63
C THR A 186 1.71 -10.36 -7.26
N PHE A 187 3.05 -10.38 -7.21
CA PHE A 187 3.81 -10.57 -5.97
C PHE A 187 4.87 -9.48 -5.78
N GLU A 188 4.97 -8.94 -4.58
CA GLU A 188 6.09 -8.10 -4.14
C GLU A 188 7.22 -9.01 -3.63
N VAL A 189 8.47 -8.71 -3.98
CA VAL A 189 9.64 -9.51 -3.59
C VAL A 189 10.89 -8.65 -3.42
N GLY A 190 11.67 -8.88 -2.36
CA GLY A 190 12.93 -8.15 -2.15
C GLY A 190 13.63 -8.59 -0.87
N ALA A 191 14.97 -8.72 -0.91
CA ALA A 191 15.81 -9.18 0.20
C ALA A 191 15.18 -10.34 1.01
N GLY A 192 14.69 -11.38 0.32
CA GLY A 192 14.09 -12.56 0.96
C GLY A 192 12.67 -12.38 1.51
N TYR A 193 12.07 -11.18 1.48
CA TYR A 193 10.62 -11.02 1.72
C TYR A 193 9.82 -11.31 0.44
N VAL A 194 8.68 -11.98 0.58
CA VAL A 194 7.72 -12.26 -0.51
C VAL A 194 6.28 -12.11 -0.01
N ALA A 195 5.43 -11.38 -0.75
CA ALA A 195 3.99 -11.26 -0.47
C ALA A 195 3.15 -11.18 -1.75
N GLU A 196 1.95 -11.76 -1.74
CA GLU A 196 0.94 -11.49 -2.78
C GLU A 196 0.37 -10.06 -2.64
N ILE A 197 0.04 -9.41 -3.75
CA ILE A 197 -0.75 -8.16 -3.77
C ILE A 197 -2.04 -8.34 -4.57
N ARG A 198 -3.15 -7.84 -4.02
CA ARG A 198 -4.50 -7.87 -4.63
C ARG A 198 -5.15 -6.49 -4.60
N TRP A 199 -6.20 -6.30 -5.39
CA TRP A 199 -7.04 -5.12 -5.25
C TRP A 199 -7.94 -5.26 -4.01
N GLU A 200 -8.11 -4.16 -3.31
CA GLU A 200 -9.10 -3.98 -2.26
C GLU A 200 -9.91 -2.75 -2.62
N ARG A 201 -11.24 -2.83 -2.50
CA ARG A 201 -12.16 -1.79 -2.91
C ARG A 201 -13.20 -1.55 -1.83
N SER A 202 -13.52 -0.29 -1.58
CA SER A 202 -14.52 0.08 -0.58
C SER A 202 -15.92 -0.35 -1.02
N GLN A 203 -16.84 -0.52 -0.07
CA GLN A 203 -18.26 -0.73 -0.40
C GLN A 203 -18.89 0.47 -1.14
N GLY A 204 -18.22 1.63 -1.10
CA GLY A 204 -18.61 2.84 -1.81
C GLY A 204 -19.88 3.50 -1.28
N HIS A 205 -20.39 4.45 -2.03
CA HIS A 205 -21.67 5.12 -1.78
C HIS A 205 -22.64 4.86 -2.93
N ILE A 206 -23.94 4.68 -2.61
CA ILE A 206 -25.03 4.58 -3.58
C ILE A 206 -25.76 5.93 -3.61
N PHE A 207 -25.57 6.66 -4.69
CA PHE A 207 -26.27 7.88 -5.02
C PHE A 207 -27.56 7.56 -5.77
N ARG A 208 -28.60 8.35 -5.56
CA ARG A 208 -29.81 8.28 -6.40
C ARG A 208 -29.47 8.67 -7.84
N ALA A 209 -29.80 7.83 -8.80
CA ALA A 209 -29.46 8.02 -10.22
C ALA A 209 -30.40 9.03 -10.91
N ASP A 210 -30.39 10.29 -10.47
CA ASP A 210 -31.13 11.39 -11.08
C ASP A 210 -30.39 12.73 -10.99
N ALA A 211 -31.09 13.84 -11.29
CA ALA A 211 -30.53 15.20 -11.29
C ALA A 211 -30.01 15.69 -9.92
N THR A 212 -30.32 15.00 -8.81
CA THR A 212 -29.74 15.29 -7.49
C THR A 212 -28.31 14.75 -7.34
N PHE A 213 -27.84 13.86 -8.22
CA PHE A 213 -26.46 13.38 -8.19
C PHE A 213 -25.54 14.48 -8.74
N THR A 214 -24.96 15.28 -7.84
CA THR A 214 -24.09 16.42 -8.18
C THR A 214 -22.69 16.26 -7.58
N PRO A 215 -21.69 17.03 -8.03
CA PRO A 215 -20.40 17.13 -7.35
C PRO A 215 -20.49 17.57 -5.87
N SER A 216 -21.53 18.33 -5.49
CA SER A 216 -21.77 18.69 -4.08
C SER A 216 -22.21 17.48 -3.27
N ALA A 217 -23.11 16.65 -3.83
CA ALA A 217 -23.49 15.37 -3.22
C ALA A 217 -22.30 14.41 -3.08
N VAL A 218 -21.45 14.32 -4.11
CA VAL A 218 -20.20 13.55 -4.02
C VAL A 218 -19.28 14.11 -2.93
N ARG A 219 -19.13 15.44 -2.81
CA ARG A 219 -18.35 16.07 -1.74
C ARG A 219 -18.90 15.71 -0.36
N HIS A 220 -20.21 15.80 -0.15
CA HIS A 220 -20.86 15.48 1.12
C HIS A 220 -20.65 14.00 1.49
N ALA A 221 -20.91 13.09 0.55
CA ALA A 221 -20.79 11.64 0.77
C ALA A 221 -19.35 11.09 0.71
N PHE A 222 -18.33 11.91 0.43
CA PHE A 222 -17.02 11.45 -0.02
C PHE A 222 -16.32 10.50 0.96
N SER A 223 -16.45 10.76 2.26
CA SER A 223 -15.91 9.90 3.32
C SER A 223 -16.36 8.44 3.17
N SER A 224 -17.61 8.20 2.77
CA SER A 224 -18.18 6.87 2.56
C SER A 224 -17.84 6.24 1.19
N ILE A 225 -17.38 7.04 0.21
CA ILE A 225 -16.71 6.53 -0.99
C ILE A 225 -15.33 5.98 -0.62
N THR A 226 -14.61 6.67 0.29
CA THR A 226 -13.25 6.32 0.73
C THR A 226 -13.18 5.39 1.94
N ASP A 227 -14.32 4.87 2.42
CA ASP A 227 -14.41 4.05 3.63
C ASP A 227 -14.04 2.58 3.38
N PHE A 228 -12.92 2.15 3.95
CA PHE A 228 -12.46 0.74 3.97
C PHE A 228 -12.57 0.09 5.37
N GLU A 229 -13.01 0.82 6.39
CA GLU A 229 -12.80 0.45 7.80
C GLU A 229 -14.13 0.23 8.54
N SER A 230 -15.19 1.00 8.24
CA SER A 230 -16.50 0.86 8.89
C SER A 230 -17.37 -0.25 8.26
N ARG A 231 -17.11 -0.59 7.00
CA ARG A 231 -17.77 -1.66 6.25
C ARG A 231 -16.71 -2.52 5.57
N LYS A 232 -16.87 -3.85 5.64
CA LYS A 232 -15.91 -4.81 5.08
C LYS A 232 -15.71 -4.54 3.57
N PRO A 233 -14.48 -4.22 3.10
CA PRO A 233 -14.20 -4.01 1.68
C PRO A 233 -14.31 -5.31 0.87
N ASP A 234 -14.35 -5.21 -0.45
CA ASP A 234 -14.30 -6.35 -1.36
C ASP A 234 -12.96 -6.48 -2.09
N HIS A 235 -12.72 -7.69 -2.63
CA HIS A 235 -11.44 -8.08 -3.25
C HIS A 235 -11.66 -8.59 -4.68
N PRO A 236 -12.09 -7.72 -5.60
CA PRO A 236 -12.45 -8.10 -6.97
C PRO A 236 -11.24 -8.58 -7.80
N ASN A 237 -11.50 -9.62 -8.59
CA ASN A 237 -10.60 -10.25 -9.56
C ASN A 237 -11.08 -10.03 -11.00
N SER A 238 -12.39 -9.88 -11.21
CA SER A 238 -12.98 -9.55 -12.52
C SER A 238 -13.98 -8.38 -12.45
N MET A 239 -14.33 -7.83 -13.61
CA MET A 239 -15.41 -6.84 -13.72
C MET A 239 -16.80 -7.43 -13.39
N GLY A 240 -16.97 -8.75 -13.53
CA GLY A 240 -18.22 -9.46 -13.23
C GLY A 240 -18.45 -9.72 -11.74
N ASP A 241 -17.43 -9.53 -10.90
CA ASP A 241 -17.49 -9.80 -9.45
C ASP A 241 -18.43 -8.84 -8.71
N ARG A 242 -18.92 -7.78 -9.39
CA ARG A 242 -19.92 -6.86 -8.87
C ARG A 242 -21.17 -6.84 -9.74
N ASP A 243 -22.30 -7.07 -9.09
CA ASP A 243 -23.62 -6.90 -9.67
C ASP A 243 -23.94 -5.41 -9.91
N MET A 244 -23.71 -4.98 -11.15
CA MET A 244 -24.04 -3.63 -11.61
C MET A 244 -25.55 -3.39 -11.66
N VAL A 245 -26.36 -4.42 -11.96
CA VAL A 245 -27.82 -4.29 -12.10
C VAL A 245 -28.46 -4.04 -10.74
N LYS A 246 -28.14 -4.86 -9.73
CA LYS A 246 -28.56 -4.64 -8.35
C LYS A 246 -28.08 -3.31 -7.77
N THR A 247 -26.88 -2.84 -8.17
CA THR A 247 -26.44 -1.50 -7.74
C THR A 247 -27.29 -0.40 -8.37
N LEU A 248 -27.61 -0.52 -9.67
CA LEU A 248 -28.47 0.42 -10.39
C LEU A 248 -29.91 0.40 -9.85
N GLU A 249 -30.45 -0.76 -9.46
CA GLU A 249 -31.75 -0.87 -8.79
C GLU A 249 -31.75 -0.16 -7.42
N ALA A 250 -30.71 -0.37 -6.61
CA ALA A 250 -30.55 0.37 -5.35
C ALA A 250 -30.43 1.89 -5.58
N ALA A 251 -29.72 2.32 -6.64
CA ALA A 251 -29.62 3.73 -7.04
C ALA A 251 -30.93 4.31 -7.59
N LYS A 252 -31.79 3.52 -8.24
CA LYS A 252 -33.16 3.93 -8.63
C LYS A 252 -34.07 4.11 -7.40
N ASN A 253 -33.89 3.27 -6.39
CA ASN A 253 -34.73 3.23 -5.18
C ASN A 253 -34.25 4.13 -4.03
N ALA A 254 -33.08 4.77 -4.15
CA ALA A 254 -32.53 5.67 -3.13
C ALA A 254 -33.36 6.97 -2.95
N GLY A 255 -33.29 7.57 -1.75
CA GLY A 255 -33.82 8.90 -1.49
C GLY A 255 -33.03 10.00 -2.25
N PRO A 256 -33.57 11.22 -2.41
CA PRO A 256 -32.85 12.34 -3.01
C PRO A 256 -31.46 12.52 -2.39
N ASN A 257 -30.43 12.73 -3.20
CA ASN A 257 -29.07 12.87 -2.69
C ASN A 257 -28.94 14.15 -1.84
N ASP A 258 -28.39 14.03 -0.63
CA ASP A 258 -27.96 15.19 0.14
C ASP A 258 -26.87 15.94 -0.63
N GLN A 259 -26.91 17.28 -0.61
CA GLN A 259 -25.96 18.16 -1.29
C GLN A 259 -24.89 18.70 -0.33
N GLY A 260 -25.15 18.68 0.98
CA GLY A 260 -24.41 19.43 2.00
C GLY A 260 -24.45 20.96 1.81
N ASP A 261 -23.87 21.68 2.78
CA ASP A 261 -23.89 23.15 2.81
C ASP A 261 -22.94 23.82 1.80
N VAL A 262 -22.00 23.06 1.24
CA VAL A 262 -20.94 23.59 0.37
C VAL A 262 -21.14 23.14 -1.07
N LYS A 263 -21.66 24.07 -1.88
CA LYS A 263 -21.85 23.91 -3.31
C LYS A 263 -20.52 23.93 -4.07
N VAL A 264 -20.25 22.89 -4.86
CA VAL A 264 -19.11 22.84 -5.78
C VAL A 264 -19.39 23.70 -7.01
N GLU A 265 -18.51 24.64 -7.33
CA GLU A 265 -18.65 25.58 -8.46
C GLU A 265 -17.31 25.88 -9.14
N TYR A 266 -17.35 26.20 -10.43
CA TYR A 266 -16.19 26.38 -11.32
C TYR A 266 -16.06 27.81 -11.88
N LYS A 267 -16.76 28.79 -11.29
CA LYS A 267 -16.81 30.18 -11.79
C LYS A 267 -15.41 30.78 -11.97
N GLY A 268 -15.04 31.06 -13.22
CA GLY A 268 -13.75 31.65 -13.60
C GLY A 268 -12.60 30.63 -13.75
N GLN A 269 -12.84 29.35 -13.48
CA GLN A 269 -11.89 28.28 -13.79
C GLN A 269 -12.03 27.84 -15.25
N THR A 270 -10.98 27.23 -15.80
CA THR A 270 -10.97 26.67 -17.16
C THR A 270 -10.69 25.18 -17.10
N VAL A 271 -11.50 24.38 -17.79
CA VAL A 271 -11.45 22.92 -17.80
C VAL A 271 -11.25 22.44 -19.23
N ILE A 272 -10.27 21.55 -19.45
CA ILE A 272 -9.96 20.95 -20.76
C ILE A 272 -10.44 19.51 -20.75
N ILE A 273 -11.20 19.10 -21.76
CA ILE A 273 -11.85 17.78 -21.81
C ILE A 273 -11.62 17.15 -23.18
N THR A 274 -10.82 16.09 -23.22
CA THR A 274 -10.53 15.28 -24.41
C THR A 274 -11.61 14.23 -24.64
N GLY A 275 -12.00 13.97 -25.89
CA GLY A 275 -13.10 13.04 -26.19
C GLY A 275 -14.48 13.61 -25.89
N ALA A 276 -14.65 14.93 -26.04
CA ALA A 276 -15.80 15.66 -25.54
C ALA A 276 -16.98 15.77 -26.52
N GLY A 277 -16.86 15.34 -27.77
CA GLY A 277 -17.95 15.40 -28.75
C GLY A 277 -19.10 14.42 -28.47
N ALA A 278 -18.87 13.38 -27.67
CA ALA A 278 -19.85 12.34 -27.36
C ALA A 278 -19.69 11.73 -25.95
N GLY A 279 -20.68 10.92 -25.54
CA GLY A 279 -20.60 10.04 -24.36
C GLY A 279 -20.14 10.74 -23.07
N LEU A 280 -19.14 10.14 -22.40
CA LEU A 280 -18.58 10.60 -21.14
C LEU A 280 -18.00 12.02 -21.22
N GLY A 281 -17.17 12.32 -22.22
CA GLY A 281 -16.57 13.65 -22.35
C GLY A 281 -17.62 14.74 -22.59
N ARG A 282 -18.68 14.44 -23.34
CA ARG A 282 -19.83 15.35 -23.51
C ARG A 282 -20.57 15.60 -22.18
N ALA A 283 -20.86 14.54 -21.42
CA ALA A 283 -21.50 14.68 -20.11
C ALA A 283 -20.65 15.53 -19.14
N TYR A 284 -19.32 15.33 -19.14
CA TYR A 284 -18.39 16.17 -18.39
C TYR A 284 -18.47 17.64 -18.83
N ALA A 285 -18.39 17.91 -20.14
CA ALA A 285 -18.45 19.27 -20.69
C ALA A 285 -19.73 20.01 -20.27
N LEU A 286 -20.89 19.36 -20.40
CA LEU A 286 -22.18 19.93 -20.02
C LEU A 286 -22.30 20.18 -18.52
N MET A 287 -21.74 19.29 -17.68
CA MET A 287 -21.68 19.48 -16.23
C MET A 287 -20.79 20.67 -15.86
N PHE A 288 -19.54 20.73 -16.33
CA PHE A 288 -18.61 21.83 -16.00
C PHE A 288 -19.15 23.18 -16.49
N GLY A 289 -19.80 23.22 -17.66
CA GLY A 289 -20.48 24.40 -18.19
C GLY A 289 -21.63 24.90 -17.30
N LYS A 290 -22.51 23.99 -16.84
CA LYS A 290 -23.58 24.30 -15.88
C LYS A 290 -23.05 24.86 -14.55
N LEU A 291 -21.87 24.40 -14.13
CA LEU A 291 -21.18 24.86 -12.90
C LEU A 291 -20.33 26.12 -13.10
N GLY A 292 -20.36 26.75 -14.29
CA GLY A 292 -19.74 28.05 -14.55
C GLY A 292 -18.27 28.02 -15.01
N ALA A 293 -17.77 26.87 -15.45
CA ALA A 293 -16.44 26.78 -16.06
C ALA A 293 -16.37 27.43 -17.44
N ASN A 294 -15.17 27.86 -17.85
CA ASN A 294 -14.82 27.91 -19.27
C ASN A 294 -14.41 26.50 -19.71
N VAL A 295 -15.07 25.93 -20.73
CA VAL A 295 -14.87 24.55 -21.17
C VAL A 295 -14.17 24.52 -22.53
N VAL A 296 -12.99 23.91 -22.58
CA VAL A 296 -12.31 23.58 -23.84
C VAL A 296 -12.81 22.20 -24.28
N VAL A 297 -13.72 22.20 -25.26
CA VAL A 297 -14.35 21.01 -25.83
C VAL A 297 -13.47 20.49 -26.96
N ASN A 298 -12.76 19.39 -26.70
CA ASN A 298 -11.95 18.73 -27.71
C ASN A 298 -12.69 17.56 -28.37
N ASP A 299 -12.82 17.58 -29.71
CA ASP A 299 -13.10 16.39 -30.50
C ASP A 299 -12.37 16.34 -31.86
N VAL A 300 -12.19 15.16 -32.46
CA VAL A 300 -11.73 15.03 -33.86
C VAL A 300 -12.83 15.37 -34.85
N SER A 301 -14.07 15.02 -34.49
CA SER A 301 -15.22 15.46 -35.25
C SER A 301 -15.46 16.92 -34.91
N GLU A 302 -15.00 17.82 -35.77
CA GLU A 302 -15.26 19.27 -35.67
C GLU A 302 -16.76 19.55 -35.46
N ALA A 303 -17.62 18.79 -36.14
CA ALA A 303 -19.07 18.85 -35.98
C ALA A 303 -19.54 18.45 -34.56
N ALA A 304 -18.94 17.41 -33.96
CA ALA A 304 -19.26 17.00 -32.59
C ALA A 304 -18.73 18.01 -31.55
N ALA A 305 -17.49 18.49 -31.72
CA ALA A 305 -16.91 19.53 -30.87
C ALA A 305 -17.77 20.80 -30.87
N LYS A 306 -18.13 21.31 -32.06
CA LYS A 306 -19.01 22.49 -32.21
C LYS A 306 -20.38 22.27 -31.59
N LYS A 307 -21.02 21.12 -31.86
CA LYS A 307 -22.31 20.79 -31.25
C LYS A 307 -22.26 20.83 -29.71
N VAL A 308 -21.24 20.23 -29.11
CA VAL A 308 -21.13 20.20 -27.64
C VAL A 308 -20.76 21.56 -27.05
N ALA A 309 -19.94 22.37 -27.74
CA ALA A 309 -19.68 23.74 -27.33
C ALA A 309 -20.93 24.64 -27.37
N ASP A 310 -21.77 24.49 -28.40
CA ASP A 310 -23.08 25.11 -28.52
C ASP A 310 -24.03 24.69 -27.38
N GLU A 311 -24.09 23.38 -27.09
CA GLU A 311 -24.92 22.83 -26.00
C GLU A 311 -24.45 23.34 -24.64
N VAL A 312 -23.13 23.40 -24.37
CA VAL A 312 -22.56 23.99 -23.15
C VAL A 312 -22.98 25.45 -22.99
N THR A 313 -22.82 26.26 -24.04
CA THR A 313 -23.11 27.70 -24.03
C THR A 313 -24.61 27.99 -23.89
N LYS A 314 -25.48 27.05 -24.28
CA LYS A 314 -26.95 27.12 -24.10
C LYS A 314 -27.41 26.58 -22.73
N ALA A 315 -26.61 25.74 -22.06
CA ALA A 315 -27.02 25.00 -20.87
C ALA A 315 -26.69 25.67 -19.52
N GLY A 316 -25.95 26.77 -19.49
CA GLY A 316 -25.56 27.43 -18.24
C GLY A 316 -24.69 28.67 -18.42
N PRO A 317 -24.12 29.21 -17.32
CA PRO A 317 -23.31 30.43 -17.34
C PRO A 317 -21.86 30.20 -17.82
N GLY A 318 -21.47 28.95 -18.09
CA GLY A 318 -20.17 28.60 -18.66
C GLY A 318 -20.02 29.02 -20.12
N LYS A 319 -18.77 29.16 -20.56
CA LYS A 319 -18.40 29.46 -21.96
C LYS A 319 -17.71 28.26 -22.57
N ALA A 320 -17.86 28.02 -23.88
CA ALA A 320 -17.14 26.95 -24.57
C ALA A 320 -16.27 27.45 -25.72
N VAL A 321 -15.19 26.72 -25.98
CA VAL A 321 -14.33 26.83 -27.18
C VAL A 321 -14.02 25.43 -27.73
N THR A 322 -13.72 25.33 -29.03
CA THR A 322 -13.52 24.03 -29.73
C THR A 322 -12.07 23.82 -30.16
N VAL A 323 -11.65 22.55 -30.20
CA VAL A 323 -10.23 22.12 -30.22
C VAL A 323 -10.14 20.77 -30.99
N VAL A 324 -9.49 20.72 -32.18
CA VAL A 324 -9.60 19.62 -33.18
C VAL A 324 -8.28 19.32 -33.93
N CYS A 325 -7.51 18.26 -33.57
CA CYS A 325 -6.30 17.66 -34.24
C CYS A 325 -5.36 16.79 -33.33
N SER A 326 -5.57 15.47 -33.17
CA SER A 326 -4.73 14.50 -32.38
C SER A 326 -4.46 14.77 -30.87
N ALA A 327 -4.85 13.85 -29.98
CA ALA A 327 -4.65 14.01 -28.53
C ALA A 327 -3.21 13.65 -28.10
N GLU A 328 -2.47 13.00 -28.99
CA GLU A 328 -1.01 12.96 -28.89
C GLU A 328 -0.35 14.32 -29.06
N ASP A 329 -0.99 15.27 -29.73
CA ASP A 329 -0.49 16.63 -29.79
C ASP A 329 -0.93 17.40 -28.52
N GLY A 330 -0.22 17.15 -27.42
CA GLY A 330 -0.45 17.76 -26.12
C GLY A 330 -0.41 19.29 -26.14
N GLU A 331 0.54 19.83 -26.90
CA GLU A 331 0.70 21.28 -27.11
C GLU A 331 -0.30 21.81 -28.14
N ALA A 332 -0.80 20.95 -29.02
CA ALA A 332 -2.12 21.16 -29.58
C ALA A 332 -3.18 21.16 -28.49
N ILE A 333 -3.53 20.20 -27.61
CA ILE A 333 -4.82 20.25 -26.84
C ILE A 333 -5.11 21.56 -26.09
N VAL A 334 -4.07 22.29 -25.69
CA VAL A 334 -4.12 23.69 -25.24
C VAL A 334 -4.58 24.68 -26.38
N LYS A 335 -5.05 24.14 -27.53
CA LYS A 335 -5.29 24.64 -28.92
C LYS A 335 -6.03 23.62 -29.92
N GLY A 336 -5.91 22.26 -29.88
CA GLY A 336 -6.57 21.19 -30.74
C GLY A 336 -6.32 19.67 -30.41
N ALA A 337 -7.19 18.64 -30.70
CA ALA A 337 -6.91 17.15 -30.47
C ALA A 337 -7.81 15.97 -31.10
N ILE A 338 -7.52 14.67 -30.74
CA ILE A 338 -8.04 13.22 -30.93
C ILE A 338 -7.76 12.18 -32.10
N ASP A 339 -8.18 10.89 -31.88
CA ASP A 339 -7.61 9.56 -32.29
C ASP A 339 -8.62 8.32 -32.24
N ALA A 340 -8.24 7.01 -32.46
CA ALA A 340 -9.07 5.73 -32.29
C ALA A 340 -8.31 4.32 -32.35
N ASP A 341 -8.87 3.13 -31.91
CA ASP A 341 -8.28 1.71 -32.08
C ASP A 341 -9.11 0.39 -31.68
N LYS A 342 -8.56 -0.88 -31.74
CA LYS A 342 -9.16 -2.28 -31.53
C LYS A 342 -8.35 -3.40 -30.72
N SER A 343 -8.28 -4.72 -31.12
CA SER A 343 -8.27 -5.96 -30.24
C SER A 343 -7.26 -7.13 -30.49
N PHE A 344 -6.90 -7.95 -29.46
CA PHE A 344 -5.59 -8.65 -29.29
C PHE A 344 -5.13 -9.80 -30.23
N THR A 345 -5.80 -10.95 -30.35
CA THR A 345 -5.20 -12.11 -31.09
C THR A 345 -5.16 -11.93 -32.62
N ALA A 346 -5.85 -10.90 -33.13
CA ALA A 346 -5.77 -10.43 -34.51
C ALA A 346 -5.05 -9.08 -34.65
N MET A 347 -4.38 -8.61 -33.58
CA MET A 347 -3.78 -7.28 -33.49
C MET A 347 -2.54 -7.17 -34.37
N SER A 348 -2.58 -6.24 -35.31
CA SER A 348 -1.35 -5.75 -35.95
C SER A 348 -0.51 -4.96 -34.95
N GLU A 349 0.80 -4.84 -35.20
CA GLU A 349 1.67 -3.93 -34.43
C GLU A 349 1.11 -2.49 -34.41
N LYS A 350 0.43 -2.07 -35.50
CA LYS A 350 -0.24 -0.78 -35.58
C LYS A 350 -1.36 -0.63 -34.53
N GLU A 351 -2.23 -1.63 -34.37
CA GLU A 351 -3.32 -1.66 -33.37
C GLU A 351 -2.83 -1.97 -31.93
N TRP A 352 -1.52 -2.19 -31.75
CA TRP A 352 -0.89 -2.13 -30.43
C TRP A 352 -0.36 -0.71 -30.16
N MET A 353 0.31 -0.11 -31.15
CA MET A 353 0.89 1.22 -31.02
C MET A 353 -0.17 2.32 -30.98
N ASP A 354 -1.24 2.23 -31.79
CA ASP A 354 -2.35 3.19 -31.82
C ASP A 354 -2.98 3.30 -30.41
N VAL A 355 -3.47 2.22 -29.77
CA VAL A 355 -4.07 2.27 -28.40
C VAL A 355 -3.13 2.92 -27.39
N LEU A 356 -1.83 2.58 -27.43
CA LEU A 356 -0.85 3.15 -26.51
C LEU A 356 -0.60 4.63 -26.80
N ALA A 357 -0.60 5.01 -28.08
CA ALA A 357 -0.47 6.38 -28.53
C ALA A 357 -1.69 7.21 -28.09
N VAL A 358 -2.90 6.78 -28.47
CA VAL A 358 -4.19 7.37 -28.11
C VAL A 358 -4.37 7.52 -26.60
N HIS A 359 -4.35 6.40 -25.86
CA HIS A 359 -4.72 6.43 -24.44
C HIS A 359 -3.58 6.85 -23.52
N LEU A 360 -2.38 6.30 -23.69
CA LEU A 360 -1.28 6.54 -22.76
C LEU A 360 -0.42 7.75 -23.16
N ARG A 361 0.06 7.81 -24.41
CA ARG A 361 0.88 8.93 -24.90
C ARG A 361 0.07 10.22 -24.97
N GLY A 362 -1.20 10.15 -25.38
CA GLY A 362 -2.15 11.25 -25.31
C GLY A 362 -2.27 11.79 -23.88
N THR A 363 -2.65 10.95 -22.90
CA THR A 363 -2.73 11.37 -21.48
C THR A 363 -1.41 11.98 -20.97
N TYR A 364 -0.26 11.41 -21.31
CA TYR A 364 1.07 11.97 -21.02
C TYR A 364 1.25 13.38 -21.63
N LYS A 365 0.90 13.54 -22.91
CA LYS A 365 1.01 14.77 -23.68
C LYS A 365 0.13 15.89 -23.13
N CYS A 366 -1.14 15.61 -22.82
CA CYS A 366 -2.06 16.55 -22.15
C CYS A 366 -1.46 17.04 -20.83
N ALA A 367 -1.09 16.09 -19.96
CA ALA A 367 -0.58 16.37 -18.63
C ALA A 367 0.71 17.18 -18.68
N LYS A 368 1.59 16.89 -19.64
CA LYS A 368 2.86 17.58 -19.86
C LYS A 368 2.66 19.02 -20.35
N ALA A 369 1.75 19.26 -21.30
CA ALA A 369 1.52 20.59 -21.85
C ALA A 369 0.91 21.54 -20.80
N VAL A 370 0.01 21.04 -19.94
CA VAL A 370 -0.60 21.85 -18.86
C VAL A 370 0.32 22.02 -17.63
N TRP A 371 1.30 21.13 -17.44
CA TRP A 371 2.17 21.11 -16.25
C TRP A 371 2.85 22.45 -15.91
N PRO A 372 3.46 23.20 -16.86
CA PRO A 372 4.11 24.47 -16.56
C PRO A 372 3.13 25.56 -16.11
N VAL A 373 1.89 25.53 -16.63
CA VAL A 373 0.81 26.44 -16.24
C VAL A 373 0.40 26.18 -14.79
N PHE A 374 0.12 24.91 -14.47
CA PHE A 374 -0.21 24.48 -13.11
C PHE A 374 0.92 24.79 -12.11
N GLN A 375 2.19 24.51 -12.46
CA GLN A 375 3.35 24.84 -11.63
C GLN A 375 3.54 26.35 -11.38
N LYS A 376 3.15 27.21 -12.34
CA LYS A 376 3.19 28.67 -12.21
C LYS A 376 2.10 29.18 -11.28
N GLN A 377 0.86 28.73 -11.45
CA GLN A 377 -0.31 29.20 -10.69
C GLN A 377 -0.51 28.53 -9.32
N LYS A 378 0.32 27.54 -8.96
CA LYS A 378 0.25 26.77 -7.69
C LYS A 378 -1.08 26.04 -7.45
N TYR A 379 -1.77 25.71 -8.53
CA TYR A 379 -3.04 25.01 -8.51
C TYR A 379 -3.17 24.17 -9.78
N GLY A 380 -3.59 22.93 -9.62
CA GLY A 380 -3.93 22.05 -10.74
C GLY A 380 -4.78 20.89 -10.28
N ARG A 381 -5.64 20.40 -11.16
CA ARG A 381 -6.46 19.21 -10.95
C ARG A 381 -6.46 18.39 -12.23
N ILE A 382 -6.05 17.12 -12.11
CA ILE A 382 -6.01 16.15 -13.21
C ILE A 382 -6.93 14.99 -12.81
N VAL A 383 -7.86 14.64 -13.69
CA VAL A 383 -8.66 13.42 -13.58
C VAL A 383 -8.44 12.59 -14.85
N THR A 384 -7.86 11.41 -14.70
CA THR A 384 -7.55 10.50 -15.81
C THR A 384 -8.55 9.35 -15.89
N THR A 385 -8.70 8.75 -17.07
CA THR A 385 -9.70 7.68 -17.30
C THR A 385 -9.05 6.35 -17.67
N ALA A 386 -8.89 5.49 -16.65
CA ALA A 386 -8.61 4.06 -16.79
C ALA A 386 -9.89 3.30 -17.22
N SER A 387 -10.04 2.05 -16.80
CA SER A 387 -11.23 1.20 -17.00
C SER A 387 -11.13 -0.01 -16.06
N GLY A 388 -12.24 -0.65 -15.72
CA GLY A 388 -12.24 -1.96 -15.06
C GLY A 388 -11.37 -2.99 -15.81
N VAL A 389 -11.32 -2.92 -17.15
CA VAL A 389 -10.44 -3.74 -18.00
C VAL A 389 -8.95 -3.52 -17.70
N GLY A 390 -8.54 -2.31 -17.29
CA GLY A 390 -7.17 -2.01 -16.86
C GLY A 390 -6.87 -2.33 -15.39
N ILE A 391 -7.90 -2.47 -14.56
CA ILE A 391 -7.75 -2.91 -13.16
C ILE A 391 -7.65 -4.44 -13.11
N TYR A 392 -8.57 -5.13 -13.78
CA TYR A 392 -8.78 -6.57 -13.65
C TYR A 392 -8.18 -7.39 -14.81
N GLY A 393 -7.98 -6.80 -15.99
CA GLY A 393 -7.76 -7.56 -17.23
C GLY A 393 -9.09 -7.92 -17.90
N ASN A 394 -9.07 -8.19 -19.22
CA ASN A 394 -10.23 -8.77 -19.92
C ASN A 394 -9.81 -9.48 -21.21
N PHE A 395 -10.48 -10.59 -21.53
CA PHE A 395 -10.22 -11.40 -22.71
C PHE A 395 -10.30 -10.57 -24.01
N GLY A 396 -9.27 -10.67 -24.87
CA GLY A 396 -9.20 -10.03 -26.18
C GLY A 396 -8.81 -8.55 -26.16
N GLN A 397 -8.56 -7.95 -24.99
CA GLN A 397 -8.35 -6.51 -24.82
C GLN A 397 -6.96 -6.15 -24.25
N ALA A 398 -5.92 -6.92 -24.56
CA ALA A 398 -4.61 -6.77 -23.94
C ALA A 398 -4.01 -5.36 -24.07
N ASN A 399 -4.02 -4.76 -25.27
CA ASN A 399 -3.56 -3.38 -25.49
C ASN A 399 -4.31 -2.37 -24.61
N TYR A 400 -5.65 -2.41 -24.62
CA TYR A 400 -6.51 -1.49 -23.91
C TYR A 400 -6.38 -1.67 -22.40
N SER A 401 -6.30 -2.92 -21.93
CA SER A 401 -5.99 -3.27 -20.55
C SER A 401 -4.65 -2.68 -20.11
N THR A 402 -3.57 -2.92 -20.87
CA THR A 402 -2.24 -2.34 -20.65
C THR A 402 -2.26 -0.82 -20.64
N ALA A 403 -2.90 -0.16 -21.61
CA ALA A 403 -2.95 1.29 -21.71
C ALA A 403 -3.74 1.92 -20.55
N LYS A 404 -4.90 1.36 -20.20
CA LYS A 404 -5.74 1.83 -19.09
C LYS A 404 -5.09 1.57 -17.73
N ALA A 405 -4.31 0.50 -17.56
CA ALA A 405 -3.51 0.26 -16.37
C ALA A 405 -2.29 1.19 -16.28
N ALA A 406 -1.63 1.45 -17.41
CA ALA A 406 -0.49 2.37 -17.48
C ALA A 406 -0.89 3.81 -17.11
N ILE A 407 -2.12 4.23 -17.43
CA ILE A 407 -2.71 5.49 -16.94
C ILE A 407 -2.73 5.52 -15.40
N ILE A 408 -3.08 4.44 -14.70
CA ILE A 408 -3.07 4.39 -13.21
C ILE A 408 -1.65 4.68 -12.68
N GLY A 409 -0.62 4.08 -13.29
CA GLY A 409 0.78 4.31 -12.96
C GLY A 409 1.22 5.75 -13.18
N LEU A 410 0.96 6.29 -14.38
CA LEU A 410 1.22 7.68 -14.74
C LEU A 410 0.58 8.66 -13.74
N THR A 411 -0.70 8.46 -13.43
CA THR A 411 -1.48 9.33 -12.54
C THR A 411 -0.94 9.34 -11.12
N ARG A 412 -0.42 8.21 -10.62
CA ARG A 412 0.23 8.14 -9.30
C ARG A 412 1.57 8.87 -9.27
N THR A 413 2.37 8.84 -10.34
CA THR A 413 3.59 9.67 -10.42
C THR A 413 3.26 11.16 -10.51
N LEU A 414 2.24 11.55 -11.30
CA LEU A 414 1.77 12.93 -11.36
C LEU A 414 1.27 13.44 -10.01
N ALA A 415 0.59 12.60 -9.22
CA ALA A 415 0.17 12.95 -7.86
C ALA A 415 1.37 13.27 -6.94
N ILE A 416 2.44 12.46 -7.03
CA ILE A 416 3.66 12.64 -6.23
C ILE A 416 4.41 13.90 -6.66
N GLU A 417 4.74 14.05 -7.95
CA GLU A 417 5.47 15.22 -8.46
C GLU A 417 4.67 16.53 -8.36
N GLY A 418 3.33 16.44 -8.41
CA GLY A 418 2.41 17.57 -8.37
C GLY A 418 2.12 18.14 -6.98
N SER A 419 2.20 17.30 -5.95
CA SER A 419 1.87 17.60 -4.55
C SER A 419 2.42 18.97 -4.06
N ARG A 420 3.75 19.16 -4.17
CA ARG A 420 4.49 20.38 -3.79
C ARG A 420 4.16 21.64 -4.61
N TYR A 421 3.24 21.55 -5.56
CA TYR A 421 2.80 22.62 -6.44
C TYR A 421 1.28 22.85 -6.39
N GLY A 422 0.56 22.21 -5.46
CA GLY A 422 -0.92 22.30 -5.38
C GLY A 422 -1.64 21.57 -6.51
N ILE A 423 -0.95 20.63 -7.18
CA ILE A 423 -1.49 19.84 -8.30
C ILE A 423 -1.91 18.48 -7.75
N LEU A 424 -3.21 18.18 -7.79
CA LEU A 424 -3.75 16.87 -7.44
C LEU A 424 -4.10 16.09 -8.71
N SER A 425 -3.91 14.77 -8.69
CA SER A 425 -4.04 13.91 -9.87
C SER A 425 -4.68 12.58 -9.48
N ASN A 426 -5.91 12.30 -9.93
CA ASN A 426 -6.66 11.10 -9.59
C ASN A 426 -7.12 10.34 -10.83
N CYS A 427 -7.41 9.05 -10.67
CA CYS A 427 -7.87 8.18 -11.73
C CYS A 427 -9.31 7.70 -11.49
N ILE A 428 -10.13 7.70 -12.53
CA ILE A 428 -11.41 6.99 -12.54
C ILE A 428 -11.37 5.78 -13.47
N ALA A 429 -12.15 4.76 -13.14
CA ALA A 429 -12.46 3.60 -13.96
C ALA A 429 -13.98 3.52 -14.13
N PRO A 430 -14.56 4.23 -15.11
CA PRO A 430 -16.00 4.31 -15.28
C PRO A 430 -16.55 3.12 -16.07
N SER A 431 -17.81 2.77 -15.77
CA SER A 431 -18.67 1.98 -16.66
C SER A 431 -19.95 2.78 -16.95
N ALA A 432 -20.28 2.94 -18.24
CA ALA A 432 -21.41 3.77 -18.68
C ALA A 432 -21.91 3.36 -20.08
N GLY A 433 -23.14 3.77 -20.41
CA GLY A 433 -23.71 3.71 -21.74
C GLY A 433 -22.98 4.66 -22.70
N THR A 434 -22.36 4.10 -23.74
CA THR A 434 -21.55 4.80 -24.73
C THR A 434 -21.72 4.12 -26.09
N ALA A 435 -21.23 4.73 -27.17
CA ALA A 435 -21.19 4.06 -28.48
C ALA A 435 -20.40 2.74 -28.46
N MET A 436 -19.42 2.60 -27.56
CA MET A 436 -18.66 1.36 -27.37
C MET A 436 -19.49 0.29 -26.63
N THR A 437 -20.13 0.62 -25.50
CA THR A 437 -20.95 -0.36 -24.77
C THR A 437 -22.25 -0.70 -25.48
N ALA A 438 -22.78 0.19 -26.35
CA ALA A 438 -23.93 -0.09 -27.19
C ALA A 438 -23.71 -1.20 -28.25
N THR A 439 -22.47 -1.66 -28.48
CA THR A 439 -22.21 -2.84 -29.32
C THR A 439 -22.37 -4.17 -28.58
N ILE A 440 -22.52 -4.14 -27.26
CA ILE A 440 -22.56 -5.34 -26.39
C ILE A 440 -23.69 -5.33 -25.33
N TRP A 441 -24.30 -4.18 -25.04
CA TRP A 441 -25.34 -4.03 -24.02
C TRP A 441 -26.71 -3.71 -24.66
N PRO A 442 -27.83 -4.21 -24.09
CA PRO A 442 -29.17 -3.79 -24.50
C PRO A 442 -29.39 -2.27 -24.38
N GLU A 443 -30.22 -1.69 -25.25
CA GLU A 443 -30.44 -0.24 -25.31
C GLU A 443 -30.96 0.34 -23.97
N GLU A 444 -31.80 -0.39 -23.24
CA GLU A 444 -32.26 0.01 -21.91
C GLU A 444 -31.10 0.12 -20.90
N MET A 445 -30.17 -0.84 -20.94
CA MET A 445 -28.98 -0.83 -20.09
C MET A 445 -28.06 0.35 -20.46
N VAL A 446 -27.87 0.61 -21.75
CA VAL A 446 -27.12 1.79 -22.24
C VAL A 446 -27.77 3.10 -21.75
N LYS A 447 -29.10 3.21 -21.76
CA LYS A 447 -29.82 4.39 -21.25
C LYS A 447 -29.71 4.53 -19.73
N ALA A 448 -29.87 3.42 -18.99
CA ALA A 448 -29.92 3.45 -17.53
C ALA A 448 -28.54 3.69 -16.89
N PHE A 449 -27.45 3.22 -17.51
CA PHE A 449 -26.08 3.54 -17.10
C PHE A 449 -25.60 4.87 -17.72
N SER A 450 -26.40 5.95 -17.65
CA SER A 450 -26.05 7.23 -18.30
C SER A 450 -24.66 7.74 -17.91
N PRO A 451 -23.85 8.26 -18.85
CA PRO A 451 -22.65 9.04 -18.59
C PRO A 451 -22.81 10.17 -17.56
N ASP A 452 -24.02 10.72 -17.43
CA ASP A 452 -24.34 11.74 -16.42
C ASP A 452 -24.20 11.22 -14.98
N TYR A 453 -24.27 9.89 -14.76
CA TYR A 453 -24.03 9.26 -13.45
C TYR A 453 -22.55 8.91 -13.20
N VAL A 454 -21.64 9.38 -14.07
CA VAL A 454 -20.19 9.35 -13.86
C VAL A 454 -19.64 10.76 -13.67
N ALA A 455 -20.22 11.76 -14.34
CA ALA A 455 -19.75 13.14 -14.30
C ALA A 455 -19.60 13.73 -12.87
N PRO A 456 -20.52 13.51 -11.91
CA PRO A 456 -20.43 14.07 -10.55
C PRO A 456 -19.12 13.78 -9.83
N LEU A 457 -18.59 12.56 -9.96
CA LEU A 457 -17.33 12.18 -9.32
C LEU A 457 -16.13 12.89 -9.97
N VAL A 458 -16.11 12.99 -11.30
CA VAL A 458 -15.11 13.77 -12.03
C VAL A 458 -15.18 15.24 -11.61
N GLY A 459 -16.40 15.77 -11.44
CA GLY A 459 -16.66 17.13 -11.00
C GLY A 459 -16.26 17.41 -9.55
N TYR A 460 -16.27 16.44 -8.64
CA TYR A 460 -15.69 16.63 -7.31
C TYR A 460 -14.17 16.50 -7.31
N LEU A 461 -13.62 15.45 -7.93
CA LEU A 461 -12.16 15.21 -7.95
C LEU A 461 -11.39 16.34 -8.66
N ALA A 462 -12.02 17.01 -9.62
CA ALA A 462 -11.48 18.16 -10.33
C ALA A 462 -11.65 19.51 -9.62
N SER A 463 -12.30 19.57 -8.44
CA SER A 463 -12.64 20.85 -7.81
C SER A 463 -11.56 21.40 -6.90
N LYS A 464 -11.71 22.67 -6.48
CA LYS A 464 -10.93 23.26 -5.38
C LYS A 464 -11.17 22.53 -4.04
N ASP A 465 -12.39 22.04 -3.83
CA ASP A 465 -12.91 21.42 -2.59
C ASP A 465 -12.47 19.94 -2.45
N ASN A 466 -11.87 19.36 -3.49
CA ASN A 466 -10.87 18.32 -3.31
C ASN A 466 -9.55 18.98 -2.90
N GLU A 467 -9.27 19.02 -1.60
CA GLU A 467 -8.10 19.68 -1.03
C GLU A 467 -6.87 18.75 -0.90
N ALA A 468 -7.09 17.46 -0.66
CA ALA A 468 -6.03 16.50 -0.30
C ALA A 468 -6.01 15.20 -1.12
N THR A 469 -7.11 14.81 -1.77
CA THR A 469 -7.20 13.51 -2.45
C THR A 469 -6.39 13.54 -3.75
N THR A 470 -5.33 12.74 -3.81
CA THR A 470 -4.42 12.63 -4.96
C THR A 470 -3.83 11.22 -5.04
N GLY A 471 -3.52 10.74 -6.24
CA GLY A 471 -2.97 9.40 -6.48
C GLY A 471 -3.96 8.25 -6.25
N ALA A 472 -5.24 8.57 -6.02
CA ALA A 472 -6.30 7.60 -5.78
C ALA A 472 -6.97 7.12 -7.09
N LEU A 473 -7.54 5.93 -7.02
CA LEU A 473 -8.28 5.26 -8.09
C LEU A 473 -9.73 5.05 -7.60
N PHE A 474 -10.71 5.37 -8.44
CA PHE A 474 -12.12 5.19 -8.14
C PHE A 474 -12.85 4.43 -9.25
N GLU A 475 -13.69 3.48 -8.88
CA GLU A 475 -14.68 2.89 -9.80
C GLU A 475 -16.01 3.63 -9.68
N VAL A 476 -16.71 3.83 -10.80
CA VAL A 476 -17.97 4.59 -10.84
C VAL A 476 -18.89 4.10 -11.95
N THR A 477 -20.16 3.85 -11.62
CA THR A 477 -21.18 3.35 -12.56
C THR A 477 -22.58 3.46 -11.96
N GLY A 478 -23.57 3.84 -12.77
CA GLY A 478 -25.01 3.63 -12.48
C GLY A 478 -25.52 4.17 -11.14
N GLY A 479 -24.99 5.30 -10.65
CA GLY A 479 -25.34 5.83 -9.33
C GLY A 479 -24.52 5.28 -8.17
N TRP A 480 -23.34 4.73 -8.40
CA TRP A 480 -22.42 4.31 -7.33
C TRP A 480 -20.98 4.72 -7.60
N ALA A 481 -20.24 5.01 -6.53
CA ALA A 481 -18.80 5.25 -6.58
C ALA A 481 -18.09 4.61 -5.38
N ALA A 482 -16.93 4.00 -5.61
CA ALA A 482 -16.02 3.46 -4.59
C ALA A 482 -14.56 3.80 -4.91
N GLN A 483 -13.71 3.76 -3.89
CA GLN A 483 -12.26 3.83 -4.04
C GLN A 483 -11.69 2.41 -4.14
N THR A 484 -10.68 2.24 -5.01
CA THR A 484 -9.91 1.00 -5.16
C THR A 484 -8.45 1.27 -4.82
N ARG A 485 -7.83 0.41 -4.00
CA ARG A 485 -6.43 0.49 -3.55
C ARG A 485 -5.73 -0.87 -3.63
N TRP A 486 -4.40 -0.87 -3.59
CA TRP A 486 -3.63 -2.10 -3.43
C TRP A 486 -3.64 -2.55 -1.96
N GLN A 487 -3.88 -3.84 -1.74
CA GLN A 487 -3.65 -4.53 -0.48
C GLN A 487 -2.54 -5.57 -0.69
N ARG A 488 -1.60 -5.63 0.25
CA ARG A 488 -0.49 -6.59 0.32
C ARG A 488 -0.79 -7.60 1.44
N ALA A 489 -0.56 -8.88 1.16
CA ALA A 489 -0.65 -9.96 2.14
C ALA A 489 0.36 -9.75 3.29
N GLY A 490 0.22 -10.50 4.38
CA GLY A 490 1.25 -10.51 5.42
C GLY A 490 2.62 -10.96 4.90
N GLY A 491 2.61 -11.85 3.89
CA GLY A 491 3.81 -12.37 3.26
C GLY A 491 4.62 -13.30 4.16
N HIS A 492 5.82 -13.65 3.71
CA HIS A 492 6.82 -14.37 4.48
C HIS A 492 8.22 -13.81 4.22
N GLY A 493 9.03 -13.71 5.28
CA GLY A 493 10.44 -13.31 5.23
C GLY A 493 11.36 -14.52 5.38
N PHE A 494 12.19 -14.77 4.38
CA PHE A 494 13.17 -15.85 4.39
C PHE A 494 14.54 -15.37 4.92
N PRO A 495 15.29 -16.18 5.70
CA PRO A 495 16.54 -15.74 6.35
C PRO A 495 17.68 -15.35 5.40
N GLN A 496 18.38 -14.26 5.70
CA GLN A 496 19.46 -13.68 4.89
C GLN A 496 20.73 -14.55 4.80
N ASN A 497 20.96 -15.42 5.79
CA ASN A 497 22.14 -16.28 5.89
C ASN A 497 21.90 -17.71 5.38
N LYS A 498 20.78 -17.96 4.70
CA LYS A 498 20.42 -19.26 4.12
C LYS A 498 20.12 -19.10 2.63
N GLU A 499 20.48 -20.10 1.82
CA GLU A 499 20.07 -20.13 0.41
C GLU A 499 18.53 -20.23 0.33
N LEU A 500 17.92 -19.27 -0.37
CA LEU A 500 16.49 -19.30 -0.65
C LEU A 500 16.25 -20.16 -1.90
N THR A 501 15.41 -21.19 -1.78
CA THR A 501 15.10 -22.10 -2.89
C THR A 501 13.62 -22.03 -3.29
N PRO A 502 13.27 -22.34 -4.56
CA PRO A 502 11.87 -22.45 -5.00
C PRO A 502 11.02 -23.36 -4.11
N GLU A 503 11.58 -24.44 -3.59
CA GLU A 503 10.90 -25.39 -2.70
C GLU A 503 10.55 -24.75 -1.34
N ALA A 504 11.33 -23.77 -0.87
CA ALA A 504 11.00 -22.97 0.31
C ALA A 504 9.91 -21.93 0.04
N ILE A 505 9.85 -21.37 -1.19
CA ILE A 505 8.71 -20.55 -1.63
C ILE A 505 7.42 -21.39 -1.61
N LEU A 506 7.47 -22.61 -2.16
CA LEU A 506 6.33 -23.54 -2.20
C LEU A 506 5.87 -23.96 -0.79
N SER A 507 6.78 -24.29 0.12
CA SER A 507 6.41 -24.75 1.47
C SER A 507 5.75 -23.67 2.32
N LYS A 508 6.10 -22.39 2.13
CA LYS A 508 5.47 -21.24 2.80
C LYS A 508 4.39 -20.56 1.94
N TRP A 509 3.99 -21.13 0.79
CA TRP A 509 3.06 -20.49 -0.17
C TRP A 509 1.75 -20.02 0.47
N LYS A 510 1.11 -20.88 1.27
CA LYS A 510 -0.13 -20.55 2.01
C LYS A 510 0.00 -19.30 2.90
N VAL A 511 1.20 -18.97 3.36
CA VAL A 511 1.51 -17.79 4.22
C VAL A 511 1.85 -16.56 3.36
N ILE A 512 2.53 -16.77 2.23
CA ILE A 512 2.84 -15.72 1.24
C ILE A 512 1.55 -15.13 0.64
N THR A 513 0.54 -15.98 0.43
CA THR A 513 -0.76 -15.61 -0.16
C THR A 513 -1.86 -15.32 0.88
N ASN A 514 -1.52 -15.21 2.18
CA ASN A 514 -2.52 -14.99 3.23
C ASN A 514 -2.79 -13.49 3.47
N PHE A 515 -4.06 -13.11 3.39
CA PHE A 515 -4.54 -11.76 3.69
C PHE A 515 -5.42 -11.73 4.96
N ASP A 516 -5.87 -12.87 5.45
CA ASP A 516 -6.91 -12.99 6.48
C ASP A 516 -6.32 -13.32 7.87
N ASP A 517 -4.99 -13.33 8.01
CA ASP A 517 -4.25 -13.54 9.28
C ASP A 517 -4.01 -12.24 10.08
N GLY A 518 -4.61 -11.12 9.68
CA GLY A 518 -4.46 -9.83 10.36
C GLY A 518 -3.12 -9.12 10.14
N ARG A 519 -2.27 -9.63 9.24
CA ARG A 519 -1.00 -8.99 8.83
C ARG A 519 -1.07 -8.24 7.49
N ALA A 520 -2.22 -8.25 6.81
CA ALA A 520 -2.40 -7.53 5.55
C ALA A 520 -2.19 -6.01 5.73
N THR A 521 -1.61 -5.35 4.72
CA THR A 521 -1.25 -3.93 4.74
C THR A 521 -1.66 -3.23 3.44
N TYR A 522 -1.82 -1.90 3.46
CA TYR A 522 -2.13 -1.09 2.28
C TYR A 522 -1.11 0.05 2.06
N PRO A 523 0.14 -0.24 1.64
CA PRO A 523 1.20 0.77 1.56
C PRO A 523 0.84 1.99 0.70
N THR A 524 0.82 3.17 1.33
CA THR A 524 0.52 4.44 0.68
C THR A 524 1.81 5.12 0.18
N SER A 525 2.88 5.08 0.98
CA SER A 525 4.20 5.63 0.66
C SER A 525 5.25 4.56 0.33
N THR A 526 6.35 4.98 -0.30
CA THR A 526 7.54 4.14 -0.52
C THR A 526 8.14 3.63 0.79
N GLN A 527 8.00 4.38 1.89
CA GLN A 527 8.54 4.01 3.20
C GLN A 527 7.76 2.84 3.83
N GLU A 528 6.42 2.86 3.75
CA GLU A 528 5.56 1.72 4.14
C GLU A 528 5.75 0.50 3.23
N ALA A 529 6.01 0.73 1.93
CA ALA A 529 6.26 -0.33 0.97
C ALA A 529 7.55 -1.08 1.33
N ILE A 530 8.68 -0.39 1.54
CA ILE A 530 9.94 -1.08 1.86
C ILE A 530 9.99 -1.67 3.27
N GLN A 531 9.08 -1.31 4.20
CA GLN A 531 9.20 -1.70 5.61
C GLN A 531 9.41 -3.20 5.84
N GLN A 532 8.64 -4.08 5.20
CA GLN A 532 8.80 -5.54 5.39
C GLN A 532 10.10 -6.09 4.78
N ILE A 533 10.56 -5.52 3.67
CA ILE A 533 11.85 -5.83 3.05
C ILE A 533 13.00 -5.38 3.99
N VAL A 534 12.85 -4.20 4.62
CA VAL A 534 13.79 -3.65 5.59
C VAL A 534 13.84 -4.50 6.87
N GLU A 535 12.68 -4.87 7.42
CA GLU A 535 12.57 -5.75 8.60
C GLU A 535 13.19 -7.13 8.34
N ASN A 536 13.16 -7.64 7.10
CA ASN A 536 13.77 -8.94 6.77
C ASN A 536 15.31 -8.95 6.70
N PHE A 537 16.02 -7.81 6.68
CA PHE A 537 17.50 -7.82 6.68
C PHE A 537 18.11 -8.32 8.01
N SER A 538 17.38 -8.25 9.12
CA SER A 538 17.81 -8.78 10.41
C SER A 538 17.49 -10.28 10.57
N ASN A 539 16.62 -10.84 9.73
CA ASN A 539 16.21 -12.24 9.76
C ASN A 539 17.40 -13.16 9.41
N LYS A 540 17.92 -13.86 10.41
CA LYS A 540 19.03 -14.82 10.29
C LYS A 540 18.78 -16.01 11.20
N THR A 541 18.98 -17.23 10.72
CA THR A 541 18.93 -18.43 11.57
C THR A 541 20.20 -18.51 12.43
N SER A 542 20.08 -18.89 13.70
CA SER A 542 21.23 -19.33 14.48
C SER A 542 21.75 -20.68 13.96
N GLU A 543 23.03 -20.97 14.18
CA GLU A 543 23.69 -22.21 13.71
C GLU A 543 23.22 -23.49 14.44
N SER A 544 22.29 -23.36 15.38
CA SER A 544 21.77 -24.43 16.25
C SER A 544 20.36 -24.92 15.90
N ALA A 545 19.74 -24.43 14.81
CA ALA A 545 18.36 -24.73 14.46
C ALA A 545 18.25 -25.73 13.29
N SER A 546 18.24 -27.03 13.60
CA SER A 546 18.01 -28.10 12.62
C SER A 546 16.52 -28.26 12.28
N ALA A 547 16.20 -28.27 10.98
CA ALA A 547 14.94 -28.74 10.38
C ALA A 547 13.61 -28.21 10.99
N GLU A 548 13.11 -27.08 10.47
CA GLU A 548 11.70 -26.69 10.62
C GLU A 548 10.77 -27.71 9.92
N GLY A 549 10.20 -28.62 10.70
CA GLY A 549 8.95 -29.32 10.37
C GLY A 549 7.72 -28.49 10.76
N GLU A 550 6.60 -29.17 10.99
CA GLU A 550 5.45 -28.57 11.67
C GLU A 550 5.79 -28.27 13.15
N ASP A 551 5.02 -27.38 13.80
CA ASP A 551 5.19 -27.08 15.22
C ASP A 551 5.23 -28.39 16.05
N PRO A 552 6.28 -28.64 16.85
CA PRO A 552 6.34 -29.81 17.74
C PRO A 552 5.08 -29.93 18.60
N ALA A 553 4.64 -31.15 18.88
CA ALA A 553 3.36 -31.41 19.54
C ALA A 553 3.15 -30.59 20.84
N VAL A 554 4.20 -30.40 21.64
CA VAL A 554 4.18 -29.58 22.86
C VAL A 554 3.83 -28.10 22.62
N ILE A 555 4.17 -27.54 21.45
CA ILE A 555 3.80 -26.17 21.04
C ILE A 555 2.35 -26.14 20.56
N VAL A 556 1.87 -27.20 19.89
CA VAL A 556 0.46 -27.34 19.49
C VAL A 556 -0.44 -27.52 20.72
N GLU A 557 0.02 -28.26 21.71
CA GLU A 557 -0.64 -28.45 23.01
C GLU A 557 -0.71 -27.14 23.81
N ALA A 558 0.43 -26.46 23.99
CA ALA A 558 0.49 -25.15 24.66
C ALA A 558 -0.37 -24.06 23.97
N LYS A 559 -0.57 -24.13 22.65
CA LYS A 559 -1.47 -23.23 21.91
C LYS A 559 -2.96 -23.48 22.18
N ASN A 560 -3.33 -24.64 22.70
CA ASN A 560 -4.71 -25.03 23.02
C ASN A 560 -5.00 -25.05 24.53
N GLU A 561 -3.99 -24.82 25.37
CA GLU A 561 -4.14 -24.74 26.82
C GLU A 561 -5.08 -23.58 27.21
N LYS A 562 -6.21 -23.92 27.84
CA LYS A 562 -7.04 -22.95 28.55
C LYS A 562 -6.55 -22.87 29.99
N ARG A 563 -6.29 -21.65 30.47
CA ARG A 563 -5.90 -21.39 31.84
C ARG A 563 -7.06 -20.80 32.62
N GLU A 564 -7.18 -21.24 33.87
CA GLU A 564 -8.16 -20.69 34.80
C GLU A 564 -7.85 -19.23 35.15
N PRO A 565 -8.87 -18.42 35.50
CA PRO A 565 -8.64 -17.07 36.01
C PRO A 565 -7.76 -17.07 37.26
N VAL A 566 -6.81 -16.13 37.32
CA VAL A 566 -6.02 -15.85 38.52
C VAL A 566 -6.61 -14.62 39.20
N GLU A 567 -7.03 -14.77 40.46
CA GLU A 567 -7.48 -13.65 41.28
C GLU A 567 -6.27 -12.79 41.70
N PHE A 568 -6.46 -11.46 41.70
CA PHE A 568 -5.44 -10.50 42.07
C PHE A 568 -6.02 -9.46 43.02
N GLU A 569 -5.70 -9.62 44.30
CA GLU A 569 -6.05 -8.66 45.36
C GLU A 569 -5.00 -7.55 45.43
N TYR A 570 -5.44 -6.33 45.74
CA TYR A 570 -4.57 -5.19 46.01
C TYR A 570 -5.25 -4.21 46.97
N THR A 571 -4.43 -3.42 47.66
CA THR A 571 -4.86 -2.43 48.65
C THR A 571 -4.38 -1.03 48.27
N GLU A 572 -4.80 -0.01 49.03
CA GLU A 572 -4.37 1.38 48.91
C GLU A 572 -2.84 1.50 49.02
N ARG A 573 -2.22 0.67 49.88
CA ARG A 573 -0.76 0.54 50.00
C ARG A 573 -0.10 0.19 48.66
N ASP A 574 -0.68 -0.73 47.91
CA ASP A 574 -0.10 -1.26 46.67
C ASP A 574 -0.28 -0.26 45.51
N VAL A 575 -1.39 0.49 45.54
CA VAL A 575 -1.64 1.65 44.69
C VAL A 575 -0.62 2.77 44.97
N ILE A 576 -0.42 3.15 46.24
CA ILE A 576 0.58 4.16 46.64
C ILE A 576 1.98 3.71 46.22
N LEU A 577 2.35 2.45 46.50
CA LEU A 577 3.64 1.86 46.14
C LEU A 577 3.90 1.92 44.63
N TYR A 578 2.89 1.60 43.80
CA TYR A 578 2.99 1.75 42.35
C TYR A 578 3.13 3.20 41.92
N ASN A 579 2.30 4.10 42.46
CA ASN A 579 2.30 5.52 42.11
C ASN A 579 3.68 6.15 42.42
N LEU A 580 4.25 5.88 43.61
CA LEU A 580 5.62 6.26 43.98
C LEU A 580 6.65 5.59 43.03
N GLY A 581 6.45 4.32 42.69
CA GLY A 581 7.24 3.56 41.72
C GLY A 581 7.29 4.16 40.32
N ILE A 582 6.32 5.00 39.94
CA ILE A 582 6.31 5.79 38.70
C ILE A 582 6.43 7.31 38.95
N GLY A 583 7.08 7.69 40.06
CA GLY A 583 7.50 9.05 40.36
C GLY A 583 6.40 9.99 40.85
N ALA A 584 5.32 9.49 41.44
CA ALA A 584 4.47 10.34 42.28
C ALA A 584 5.26 10.78 43.53
N THR A 585 4.97 11.98 44.02
CA THR A 585 5.68 12.64 45.13
C THR A 585 4.77 12.90 46.32
N GLU A 586 5.34 13.21 47.48
CA GLU A 586 4.61 13.54 48.73
C GLU A 586 3.67 14.75 48.60
N LYS A 587 3.80 15.52 47.52
CA LYS A 587 2.96 16.68 47.18
C LYS A 587 1.72 16.29 46.35
N GLU A 588 1.67 15.05 45.86
CA GLU A 588 0.63 14.53 44.97
C GLU A 588 -0.29 13.57 45.75
N LEU A 589 -0.88 14.09 46.84
CA LEU A 589 -1.66 13.34 47.81
C LEU A 589 -2.79 12.50 47.21
N GLN A 590 -3.36 12.92 46.06
CA GLN A 590 -4.35 12.15 45.30
C GLN A 590 -3.81 10.81 44.76
N TRP A 591 -2.50 10.58 44.81
CA TRP A 591 -1.82 9.35 44.41
C TRP A 591 -0.97 8.73 45.54
N THR A 592 -0.60 9.49 46.57
CA THR A 592 0.32 9.06 47.62
C THR A 592 -0.25 9.03 49.05
N PHE A 593 -1.54 9.37 49.23
CA PHE A 593 -2.19 9.35 50.55
C PHE A 593 -3.64 8.88 50.44
N GLU A 594 -3.93 7.75 51.08
CA GLU A 594 -5.22 7.03 51.03
C GLU A 594 -6.40 7.83 51.60
N SER A 595 -6.15 8.75 52.54
CA SER A 595 -7.19 9.64 53.09
C SER A 595 -7.39 10.93 52.28
N SER A 596 -6.86 11.03 51.05
CA SER A 596 -7.16 12.13 50.13
C SER A 596 -8.56 11.98 49.54
N GLU A 597 -9.36 13.06 49.53
CA GLU A 597 -10.71 13.10 48.92
C GLU A 597 -10.75 12.71 47.43
N ASN A 598 -9.59 12.68 46.76
CA ASN A 598 -9.43 12.32 45.36
C ASN A 598 -8.43 11.16 45.16
N PHE A 599 -8.18 10.34 46.20
CA PHE A 599 -7.25 9.22 46.14
C PHE A 599 -7.59 8.24 45.01
N GLN A 600 -6.61 7.93 44.16
CA GLN A 600 -6.78 7.08 42.99
C GLN A 600 -5.47 6.40 42.55
N ALA A 601 -5.59 5.29 41.84
CA ALA A 601 -4.46 4.71 41.11
C ALA A 601 -4.16 5.54 39.85
N LEU A 602 -2.89 5.74 39.53
CA LEU A 602 -2.52 6.22 38.20
C LEU A 602 -2.97 5.19 37.15
N PRO A 603 -3.57 5.58 36.01
CA PRO A 603 -4.37 4.66 35.22
C PRO A 603 -3.56 3.52 34.56
N THR A 604 -2.24 3.64 34.51
CA THR A 604 -1.31 2.57 34.10
C THR A 604 -1.18 1.43 35.11
N PHE A 605 -1.71 1.53 36.34
CA PHE A 605 -1.74 0.44 37.33
C PHE A 605 -2.40 -0.84 36.78
N GLY A 606 -3.30 -0.73 35.80
CA GLY A 606 -3.92 -1.87 35.11
C GLY A 606 -2.96 -2.81 34.37
N VAL A 607 -1.65 -2.51 34.28
CA VAL A 607 -0.64 -3.49 33.82
C VAL A 607 -0.18 -4.47 34.91
N ILE A 608 -0.41 -4.15 36.20
CA ILE A 608 0.11 -4.92 37.33
C ILE A 608 -0.51 -6.32 37.49
N PRO A 609 -1.85 -6.53 37.39
CA PRO A 609 -2.45 -7.86 37.60
C PRO A 609 -1.92 -8.95 36.65
N GLN A 610 -1.42 -8.55 35.47
CA GLN A 610 -0.79 -9.45 34.51
C GLN A 610 0.43 -10.18 35.08
N PHE A 611 1.16 -9.60 36.04
CA PHE A 611 2.33 -10.27 36.63
C PHE A 611 1.94 -11.54 37.37
N GLY A 612 0.89 -11.49 38.20
CA GLY A 612 0.35 -12.68 38.89
C GLY A 612 -0.19 -13.74 37.93
N ALA A 613 -0.84 -13.34 36.84
CA ALA A 613 -1.30 -14.26 35.81
C ALA A 613 -0.15 -14.85 34.94
N SER A 614 1.00 -14.16 34.86
CA SER A 614 2.16 -14.57 34.06
C SER A 614 3.21 -15.39 34.82
N SER A 615 3.29 -15.25 36.14
CA SER A 615 4.28 -15.99 36.95
C SER A 615 4.03 -17.50 36.99
N ALA A 616 2.77 -17.92 36.78
CA ALA A 616 2.38 -19.32 36.59
C ALA A 616 2.64 -19.87 35.17
N MET A 617 3.24 -19.09 34.26
CA MET A 617 3.54 -19.53 32.90
C MET A 617 4.85 -20.33 32.86
N SER A 618 4.74 -21.65 32.71
CA SER A 618 5.85 -22.44 32.14
C SER A 618 6.15 -21.95 30.72
N TYR A 619 7.45 -21.90 30.39
CA TYR A 619 7.97 -21.64 29.05
C TYR A 619 8.73 -22.86 28.50
N ASP A 620 8.63 -24.03 29.16
CA ASP A 620 9.43 -25.23 28.87
C ASP A 620 9.07 -25.85 27.50
N PHE A 621 7.90 -25.48 26.94
CA PHE A 621 7.49 -25.80 25.59
C PHE A 621 8.27 -25.04 24.49
N ILE A 622 9.11 -24.06 24.86
CA ILE A 622 9.91 -23.24 23.92
C ILE A 622 11.36 -23.74 23.91
N PRO A 623 11.83 -24.42 22.84
CA PRO A 623 13.18 -24.96 22.79
C PRO A 623 14.26 -23.87 22.88
N ASN A 624 15.26 -24.08 23.73
CA ASN A 624 16.37 -23.14 23.99
C ASN A 624 15.92 -21.76 24.54
N PHE A 625 14.76 -21.68 25.19
CA PHE A 625 14.32 -20.45 25.85
C PHE A 625 15.32 -19.99 26.93
N ASN A 626 15.62 -18.70 26.93
CA ASN A 626 16.44 -18.06 27.95
C ASN A 626 15.65 -16.87 28.53
N PRO A 627 15.16 -16.94 29.78
CA PRO A 627 14.38 -15.87 30.40
C PRO A 627 15.09 -14.51 30.42
N ALA A 628 16.42 -14.46 30.53
CA ALA A 628 17.20 -13.21 30.50
C ALA A 628 17.21 -12.52 29.12
N LYS A 629 16.70 -13.19 28.08
CA LYS A 629 16.53 -12.65 26.71
C LYS A 629 15.06 -12.40 26.33
N LEU A 630 14.12 -12.58 27.27
CA LEU A 630 12.73 -12.19 27.07
C LEU A 630 12.62 -10.65 27.14
N LEU A 631 12.32 -10.01 26.01
CA LEU A 631 12.16 -8.56 25.91
C LEU A 631 10.69 -8.19 25.70
N HIS A 632 10.14 -7.36 26.58
CA HIS A 632 8.81 -6.80 26.40
C HIS A 632 8.84 -5.72 25.30
N GLY A 633 8.17 -5.99 24.16
CA GLY A 633 8.34 -5.21 22.93
C GLY A 633 7.29 -4.12 22.68
N GLU A 634 6.01 -4.40 22.94
CA GLU A 634 4.89 -3.45 22.84
C GLU A 634 3.93 -3.67 24.02
N GLN A 635 3.33 -2.59 24.54
CA GLN A 635 2.24 -2.67 25.52
C GLN A 635 1.01 -1.94 24.98
N TYR A 636 -0.16 -2.52 25.22
CA TYR A 636 -1.45 -1.84 25.11
C TYR A 636 -2.20 -1.99 26.44
N LEU A 637 -2.86 -0.93 26.89
CA LEU A 637 -3.76 -0.94 28.03
C LEU A 637 -5.03 -0.17 27.67
N ALA A 638 -6.19 -0.70 28.05
CA ALA A 638 -7.48 -0.06 27.83
C ALA A 638 -8.38 -0.22 29.07
N ILE A 639 -8.95 0.89 29.50
CA ILE A 639 -9.76 1.04 30.70
C ILE A 639 -11.23 1.11 30.26
N LYS A 640 -12.00 0.09 30.61
CA LYS A 640 -13.39 -0.09 30.11
C LYS A 640 -14.47 0.52 31.04
N GLY A 641 -14.06 1.39 31.95
CA GLY A 641 -14.87 1.96 33.04
C GLY A 641 -14.57 1.31 34.40
N PRO A 642 -15.25 1.73 35.48
CA PRO A 642 -15.44 0.90 36.67
C PRO A 642 -16.15 -0.39 36.22
N ILE A 643 -15.63 -1.56 36.59
CA ILE A 643 -15.82 -2.84 35.85
C ILE A 643 -17.31 -3.16 35.57
N PRO A 644 -17.79 -3.04 34.31
CA PRO A 644 -19.14 -3.39 33.92
C PRO A 644 -19.21 -4.75 33.19
N THR A 645 -20.35 -5.43 33.27
CA THR A 645 -20.49 -6.85 32.88
C THR A 645 -20.61 -7.13 31.37
N SER A 646 -20.63 -6.12 30.48
CA SER A 646 -20.42 -6.32 29.04
C SER A 646 -20.02 -5.03 28.30
N GLY A 647 -19.34 -5.18 27.15
CA GLY A 647 -19.01 -4.07 26.25
C GLY A 647 -17.99 -4.43 25.17
N THR A 648 -18.30 -4.14 23.91
CA THR A 648 -17.39 -4.26 22.75
C THR A 648 -16.65 -2.95 22.49
N SER A 649 -15.44 -3.02 21.92
CA SER A 649 -14.59 -1.84 21.68
C SER A 649 -14.00 -1.87 20.25
N PRO A 650 -14.13 -0.79 19.47
CA PRO A 650 -13.62 -0.72 18.09
C PRO A 650 -12.19 -0.18 18.04
N TRP A 651 -11.18 -1.07 18.07
CA TRP A 651 -9.78 -0.68 17.82
C TRP A 651 -8.95 -1.82 17.19
N CYS A 652 -8.13 -1.45 16.21
CA CYS A 652 -7.13 -2.35 15.62
C CYS A 652 -5.90 -2.49 16.55
N ARG A 653 -5.59 -3.73 16.97
CA ARG A 653 -4.45 -4.04 17.84
C ARG A 653 -3.09 -3.68 17.22
N ASN A 654 -2.99 -3.67 15.89
CA ASN A 654 -1.72 -3.62 15.15
C ASN A 654 -1.31 -2.21 14.69
N CYS A 655 -2.15 -1.18 14.82
CA CYS A 655 -1.74 0.19 14.46
C CYS A 655 -0.56 0.68 15.33
N ARG A 656 0.36 1.42 14.70
CA ARG A 656 1.49 2.14 15.30
C ARG A 656 1.32 3.63 15.00
N GLN A 657 1.53 4.51 15.97
CA GLN A 657 1.28 5.95 15.84
C GLN A 657 2.59 6.75 15.97
N TYR A 658 3.03 7.40 14.90
CA TYR A 658 4.30 8.12 14.87
C TYR A 658 4.08 9.64 15.06
N PRO A 659 5.02 10.36 15.69
CA PRO A 659 4.92 11.81 15.85
C PRO A 659 4.65 12.55 14.52
N PRO A 660 3.69 13.49 14.49
CA PRO A 660 3.44 14.31 13.30
C PRO A 660 4.63 15.25 13.03
N LYS A 661 4.78 15.67 11.77
CA LYS A 661 5.93 16.49 11.31
C LYS A 661 5.80 17.98 11.69
N ARG A 662 5.59 18.24 12.99
CA ARG A 662 5.43 19.55 13.62
C ARG A 662 6.03 19.54 15.03
N ALA A 663 6.23 20.72 15.64
CA ALA A 663 6.64 20.80 17.04
C ALA A 663 5.59 20.15 17.97
N PRO A 664 6.01 19.55 19.11
CA PRO A 664 5.09 19.04 20.13
C PRO A 664 4.27 20.17 20.77
N ASP A 665 3.04 19.87 21.14
CA ASP A 665 2.14 20.79 21.85
C ASP A 665 2.53 20.92 23.33
N ALA A 666 3.17 19.89 23.87
CA ALA A 666 3.75 19.91 25.20
C ALA A 666 4.99 19.01 25.30
N VAL A 667 5.94 19.41 26.15
CA VAL A 667 7.10 18.62 26.53
C VAL A 667 7.18 18.60 28.05
N VAL A 668 7.27 17.42 28.64
CA VAL A 668 7.46 17.25 30.09
C VAL A 668 8.78 16.53 30.33
N GLU A 669 9.61 17.11 31.20
CA GLU A 669 10.84 16.49 31.70
C GLU A 669 10.64 16.05 33.14
N GLU A 670 10.96 14.80 33.47
CA GLU A 670 10.93 14.30 34.86
C GLU A 670 12.12 13.37 35.10
N LYS A 671 12.87 13.59 36.19
CA LYS A 671 14.06 12.80 36.52
C LYS A 671 13.69 11.58 37.36
N THR A 672 14.14 10.40 36.93
CA THR A 672 13.98 9.16 37.72
C THR A 672 14.97 9.11 38.87
N ASP A 673 14.59 8.49 39.99
CA ASP A 673 15.52 8.22 41.09
C ASP A 673 16.54 7.13 40.71
N GLU A 674 17.72 7.11 41.34
CA GLU A 674 18.71 6.03 41.14
C GLU A 674 18.18 4.67 41.64
N LYS A 675 17.19 4.67 42.54
CA LYS A 675 16.49 3.51 43.09
C LYS A 675 15.14 3.25 42.42
N GLN A 676 14.79 3.97 41.34
CA GLN A 676 13.45 3.87 40.72
C GLN A 676 13.07 2.43 40.35
N ALA A 677 14.01 1.64 39.82
CA ALA A 677 13.80 0.22 39.51
C ALA A 677 13.63 -0.66 40.76
N ALA A 678 14.38 -0.36 41.83
CA ALA A 678 14.28 -1.05 43.12
C ALA A 678 12.94 -0.78 43.82
N LEU A 679 12.34 0.39 43.58
CA LEU A 679 11.00 0.74 44.06
C LEU A 679 9.90 0.12 43.19
N TYR A 680 9.96 0.33 41.86
CA TYR A 680 8.91 -0.14 40.93
C TYR A 680 8.75 -1.67 40.92
N ARG A 681 9.84 -2.44 41.07
CA ARG A 681 9.75 -3.92 41.13
C ARG A 681 8.86 -4.44 42.27
N LEU A 682 8.68 -3.65 43.33
CA LEU A 682 7.83 -4.02 44.47
C LEU A 682 6.33 -4.03 44.11
N SER A 683 5.94 -3.47 42.96
CA SER A 683 4.60 -3.62 42.38
C SER A 683 4.37 -4.94 41.66
N GLY A 684 5.38 -5.82 41.52
CA GLY A 684 5.20 -7.19 41.03
C GLY A 684 6.23 -7.68 40.00
N ASP A 685 6.88 -6.78 39.26
CA ASP A 685 7.92 -7.16 38.29
C ASP A 685 9.28 -7.35 38.96
N LEU A 686 9.43 -8.53 39.59
CA LEU A 686 10.60 -8.90 40.37
C LEU A 686 11.83 -9.30 39.53
N ASN A 687 11.76 -9.24 38.19
CA ASN A 687 12.79 -9.72 37.27
C ASN A 687 14.20 -9.19 37.64
N PRO A 688 15.21 -10.07 37.88
CA PRO A 688 16.56 -9.67 38.28
C PRO A 688 17.26 -8.70 37.33
N LEU A 689 16.87 -8.64 36.04
CA LEU A 689 17.37 -7.68 35.04
C LEU A 689 17.34 -6.20 35.50
N HIS A 690 16.42 -5.89 36.41
CA HIS A 690 16.16 -4.54 36.92
C HIS A 690 16.87 -4.22 38.25
N ILE A 691 17.67 -5.14 38.79
CA ILE A 691 18.38 -4.93 40.07
C ILE A 691 19.78 -5.58 40.12
N GLU A 692 19.97 -6.77 39.55
CA GLU A 692 21.22 -7.53 39.60
C GLU A 692 22.15 -7.21 38.41
N PRO A 693 23.38 -6.69 38.63
CA PRO A 693 24.28 -6.33 37.53
C PRO A 693 24.70 -7.51 36.65
N GLU A 694 24.89 -8.70 37.23
CA GLU A 694 25.28 -9.91 36.48
C GLU A 694 24.16 -10.39 35.55
N PHE A 695 22.90 -10.33 36.01
CA PHE A 695 21.74 -10.69 35.20
C PHE A 695 21.46 -9.64 34.10
N ALA A 696 21.65 -8.36 34.42
CA ALA A 696 21.61 -7.29 33.42
C ALA A 696 22.65 -7.51 32.31
N ALA A 697 23.88 -7.87 32.68
CA ALA A 697 24.95 -8.21 31.74
C ALA A 697 24.63 -9.44 30.88
N ALA A 698 24.03 -10.49 31.48
CA ALA A 698 23.57 -11.68 30.74
C ALA A 698 22.44 -11.37 29.73
N GLY A 699 21.59 -10.37 30.04
CA GLY A 699 20.60 -9.80 29.12
C GLY A 699 21.17 -8.82 28.08
N GLY A 700 22.48 -8.52 28.12
CA GLY A 700 23.17 -7.62 27.18
C GLY A 700 23.20 -6.15 27.57
N PHE A 701 22.84 -5.79 28.81
CA PHE A 701 22.88 -4.42 29.32
C PHE A 701 24.11 -4.17 30.21
N PRO A 702 24.82 -3.02 30.08
CA PRO A 702 26.05 -2.75 30.83
C PRO A 702 25.84 -2.48 32.32
N LYS A 703 24.59 -2.29 32.77
CA LYS A 703 24.13 -2.16 34.16
C LYS A 703 22.61 -2.38 34.20
N PRO A 704 21.99 -2.61 35.38
CA PRO A 704 20.54 -2.76 35.50
C PRO A 704 19.75 -1.60 34.87
N ILE A 705 18.66 -1.95 34.20
CA ILE A 705 17.80 -1.00 33.49
C ILE A 705 16.49 -0.78 34.25
N LEU A 706 15.84 0.37 34.02
CA LEU A 706 14.50 0.63 34.52
C LEU A 706 13.47 -0.16 33.68
N HIS A 707 12.43 -0.69 34.33
CA HIS A 707 11.35 -1.44 33.69
C HIS A 707 10.67 -0.64 32.59
N GLY A 708 10.37 -1.27 31.45
CA GLY A 708 9.59 -0.63 30.37
C GLY A 708 8.25 -0.07 30.86
N LEU A 709 7.55 -0.85 31.68
CA LEU A 709 6.25 -0.49 32.25
C LEU A 709 6.34 0.64 33.30
N CYS A 710 7.51 0.87 33.91
CA CYS A 710 7.75 2.02 34.77
C CYS A 710 7.78 3.32 33.96
N PHE A 711 8.61 3.42 32.91
CA PHE A 711 8.69 4.64 32.11
C PHE A 711 7.48 4.84 31.16
N LEU A 712 6.71 3.79 30.88
CA LEU A 712 5.31 3.91 30.42
C LEU A 712 4.44 4.65 31.45
N GLY A 713 4.51 4.27 32.73
CA GLY A 713 3.77 4.91 33.82
C GLY A 713 4.09 6.40 33.97
N PHE A 714 5.38 6.77 33.98
CA PHE A 714 5.81 8.19 33.92
C PHE A 714 5.15 8.91 32.73
N SER A 715 5.21 8.33 31.53
CA SER A 715 4.65 8.95 30.33
C SER A 715 3.10 9.07 30.38
N GLY A 716 2.41 8.05 30.91
CA GLY A 716 0.96 8.08 31.14
C GLY A 716 0.53 9.11 32.19
N LYS A 717 1.35 9.32 33.23
CA LYS A 717 1.21 10.39 34.22
C LYS A 717 1.44 11.78 33.61
N HIS A 718 2.44 11.93 32.73
CA HIS A 718 2.68 13.20 32.00
C HIS A 718 1.48 13.57 31.12
N ILE A 719 0.93 12.60 30.37
CA ILE A 719 -0.28 12.81 29.55
C ILE A 719 -1.48 13.18 30.43
N LEU A 720 -1.68 12.47 31.55
CA LEU A 720 -2.77 12.74 32.50
C LEU A 720 -2.70 14.17 33.09
N LYS A 721 -1.51 14.59 33.53
CA LYS A 721 -1.24 15.95 34.04
C LYS A 721 -1.49 17.03 32.97
N THR A 722 -1.16 16.75 31.72
CA THR A 722 -1.10 17.77 30.64
C THR A 722 -2.40 17.90 29.85
N PHE A 723 -3.09 16.79 29.58
CA PHE A 723 -4.25 16.74 28.69
C PHE A 723 -5.50 16.15 29.35
N GLY A 724 -5.41 15.68 30.58
CA GLY A 724 -6.51 15.09 31.35
C GLY A 724 -6.66 13.58 31.16
N PRO A 725 -7.76 13.00 31.70
CA PRO A 725 -7.97 11.55 31.72
C PRO A 725 -7.96 10.90 30.33
N TRP A 726 -7.38 9.70 30.27
CA TRP A 726 -7.32 8.86 29.07
C TRP A 726 -7.92 7.46 29.34
N LYS A 727 -8.49 6.86 28.30
CA LYS A 727 -9.19 5.56 28.35
C LYS A 727 -8.36 4.41 27.75
N ASP A 728 -7.37 4.71 26.93
CA ASP A 728 -6.43 3.73 26.40
C ASP A 728 -5.05 4.35 26.15
N ILE A 729 -4.01 3.51 26.18
CA ILE A 729 -2.62 3.86 25.88
C ILE A 729 -1.92 2.68 25.18
N LYS A 730 -1.19 2.97 24.09
CA LYS A 730 -0.34 2.02 23.38
C LYS A 730 1.09 2.57 23.25
N VAL A 731 2.10 1.72 23.43
CA VAL A 731 3.51 2.03 23.21
C VAL A 731 4.27 0.88 22.54
N ARG A 732 5.34 1.22 21.83
CA ARG A 732 6.47 0.31 21.55
C ARG A 732 7.69 0.72 22.38
N PHE A 733 8.25 -0.23 23.11
CA PHE A 733 9.53 -0.05 23.80
C PHE A 733 10.65 -0.03 22.74
N ALA A 734 11.43 1.05 22.73
CA ALA A 734 12.38 1.38 21.67
C ALA A 734 13.85 1.37 22.14
N GLY A 735 14.07 1.42 23.45
CA GLY A 735 15.39 1.45 24.07
C GLY A 735 15.27 1.38 25.59
N SER A 736 16.40 1.19 26.27
CA SER A 736 16.47 1.16 27.73
C SER A 736 16.59 2.55 28.36
N VAL A 737 16.03 2.69 29.56
CA VAL A 737 16.30 3.78 30.51
C VAL A 737 17.16 3.21 31.63
N TYR A 738 18.11 3.98 32.14
CA TYR A 738 18.82 3.66 33.38
C TYR A 738 18.24 4.47 34.54
N PRO A 739 18.09 3.90 35.74
CA PRO A 739 17.73 4.68 36.93
C PRO A 739 18.68 5.87 37.12
N GLY A 740 18.14 7.02 37.49
CA GLY A 740 18.86 8.30 37.57
C GLY A 740 18.84 9.14 36.29
N GLU A 741 18.34 8.63 35.15
CA GLU A 741 18.18 9.41 33.91
C GLU A 741 16.88 10.23 33.91
N THR A 742 16.87 11.29 33.08
CA THR A 742 15.74 12.20 32.90
C THR A 742 14.91 11.79 31.68
N LEU A 743 13.64 11.52 31.91
CA LEU A 743 12.67 11.23 30.86
C LEU A 743 12.12 12.53 30.27
N VAL A 744 12.24 12.68 28.95
CA VAL A 744 11.64 13.77 28.17
C VAL A 744 10.50 13.18 27.35
N THR A 745 9.26 13.52 27.71
CA THR A 745 8.04 13.08 27.00
C THR A 745 7.53 14.21 26.12
N GLU A 746 7.65 14.03 24.81
CA GLU A 746 7.15 14.97 23.79
C GLU A 746 5.78 14.51 23.32
N MET A 747 4.80 15.42 23.28
CA MET A 747 3.39 15.08 23.12
C MET A 747 2.72 15.98 22.06
N TRP A 748 1.89 15.37 21.22
CA TRP A 748 1.13 16.00 20.15
C TRP A 748 -0.34 15.61 20.27
N LYS A 749 -1.23 16.59 20.47
CA LYS A 749 -2.68 16.37 20.58
C LYS A 749 -3.32 16.47 19.20
N GLU A 750 -3.88 15.36 18.74
CA GLU A 750 -4.61 15.23 17.48
C GLU A 750 -6.05 14.82 17.79
N GLY A 751 -6.96 15.80 17.88
CA GLY A 751 -8.35 15.59 18.28
C GLY A 751 -8.49 15.09 19.72
N ASN A 752 -9.05 13.89 19.90
CA ASN A 752 -9.15 13.19 21.20
C ASN A 752 -7.95 12.26 21.48
N LYS A 753 -6.88 12.29 20.68
CA LYS A 753 -5.67 11.47 20.89
C LYS A 753 -4.48 12.34 21.25
N VAL A 754 -3.58 11.80 22.07
CA VAL A 754 -2.25 12.34 22.33
C VAL A 754 -1.24 11.33 21.79
N ILE A 755 -0.66 11.63 20.62
CA ILE A 755 0.52 10.92 20.10
C ILE A 755 1.72 11.38 20.93
N PHE A 756 2.64 10.48 21.27
CA PHE A 756 3.81 10.85 22.06
C PHE A 756 5.06 10.04 21.72
N THR A 757 6.20 10.54 22.17
CA THR A 757 7.46 9.78 22.23
C THR A 757 8.17 10.15 23.53
N THR A 758 8.87 9.19 24.13
CA THR A 758 9.67 9.43 25.34
C THR A 758 11.12 9.09 25.05
N LYS A 759 12.04 9.99 25.42
CA LYS A 759 13.49 9.85 25.25
C LYS A 759 14.24 10.18 26.53
N THR A 760 15.47 9.69 26.67
CA THR A 760 16.36 10.10 27.78
C THR A 760 17.06 11.40 27.43
N LYS A 761 17.15 12.35 28.38
CA LYS A 761 17.78 13.65 28.15
C LYS A 761 19.28 13.52 27.97
N GLU A 762 19.90 12.65 28.74
CA GLU A 762 21.35 12.48 28.86
C GLU A 762 21.97 11.81 27.63
N ARG A 763 21.23 10.91 26.96
CA ARG A 763 21.70 10.18 25.76
C ARG A 763 20.95 10.55 24.48
N GLY A 764 19.87 11.32 24.57
CA GLY A 764 18.95 11.57 23.45
C GLY A 764 18.19 10.33 22.94
N ALA A 765 18.33 9.19 23.60
CA ALA A 765 17.85 7.90 23.11
C ALA A 765 16.34 7.78 23.26
N ILE A 766 15.62 7.47 22.18
CA ILE A 766 14.17 7.21 22.21
C ILE A 766 13.92 5.86 22.90
N VAL A 767 13.10 5.87 23.95
CA VAL A 767 12.78 4.69 24.78
C VAL A 767 11.32 4.26 24.64
N LEU A 768 10.41 5.20 24.33
CA LEU A 768 9.05 4.90 23.85
C LEU A 768 8.83 5.55 22.48
N SER A 769 8.36 4.73 21.54
CA SER A 769 8.04 5.11 20.16
C SER A 769 6.70 4.51 19.72
N ALA A 770 6.23 4.89 18.53
CA ALA A 770 4.99 4.39 17.92
C ALA A 770 3.75 4.53 18.82
N ALA A 771 3.77 5.52 19.73
CA ALA A 771 2.95 5.58 20.92
C ALA A 771 1.83 6.63 20.85
N ALA A 772 0.69 6.30 21.46
CA ALA A 772 -0.43 7.22 21.62
C ALA A 772 -1.33 6.82 22.81
N ALA A 773 -2.04 7.79 23.37
CA ALA A 773 -3.15 7.60 24.31
C ALA A 773 -4.42 8.27 23.79
N THR A 774 -5.60 7.68 24.04
CA THR A 774 -6.89 8.30 23.70
C THR A 774 -7.54 8.90 24.94
N LEU A 775 -7.86 10.19 24.89
CA LEU A 775 -8.50 10.95 25.97
C LEU A 775 -9.95 10.51 26.19
N VAL A 776 -10.47 10.79 27.38
CA VAL A 776 -11.90 10.72 27.71
C VAL A 776 -12.62 11.94 27.13
N GLU A 777 -13.81 11.74 26.58
CA GLU A 777 -14.59 12.82 25.94
C GLU A 777 -15.33 13.66 26.99
N GLN A 778 -15.16 14.98 26.92
CA GLN A 778 -15.85 15.94 27.79
C GLN A 778 -17.33 16.00 27.41
N GLY A 779 -18.18 15.33 28.20
CA GLY A 779 -19.61 15.22 27.95
C GLY A 779 -20.23 13.98 28.60
N ALA A 780 -19.44 12.93 28.84
CA ALA A 780 -19.83 11.86 29.75
C ALA A 780 -20.04 12.44 31.16
N GLY A 781 -21.23 12.26 31.73
CA GLY A 781 -21.62 12.87 33.00
C GLY A 781 -20.76 12.43 34.18
N LYS A 782 -20.67 13.26 35.22
CA LYS A 782 -20.02 12.90 36.49
C LYS A 782 -20.72 11.68 37.10
N ALA A 783 -20.09 10.50 36.99
CA ALA A 783 -20.25 9.49 38.01
C ALA A 783 -19.75 10.08 39.34
N LYS A 784 -20.51 9.88 40.42
CA LYS A 784 -19.96 10.02 41.77
C LYS A 784 -19.18 8.75 42.11
N LEU A 785 -18.36 8.86 43.17
CA LEU A 785 -17.83 7.72 43.93
C LEU A 785 -18.98 6.79 44.34
#